data_AF-A0A925KZ24-F1
#
_entry.id   AF-A0A925KZ24-F1
#
_cell.length_a   1.000
_cell.length_b   1.000
_cell.length_c   1.000
_cell.angle_alpha   90.00
_cell.angle_beta   90.00
_cell.angle_gamma   90.00
#
_symmetry.space_group_name_H-M   'P 1'
#
loop_
_entity.id
_entity.type
_entity.pdbx_description
1 polymer ?
#
loop_
_entity_poly.entity_id
_entity_poly.type
_entity_poly.pdbx_seq_one_letter_code
_entity_poly.pdbx_strand_id
1 'polypeptide(L)'
;MRKFHLFSILILCAIQTVSAQTIDDLFQARTQLSRDYRQVAAKYQSLEINPARLTTLRQQGSTTLRLQLPFEQRQLNLDLHKVKITTENFSVIEALPNGGRRTVDYSGAVFYQGKIEGVPGSFASISIVNDQVIGVIADDKSNIVLGAIENNGRATQEYVLYREPDLQVANPMNCFTSDVPIDGTANYSNPNARPNAVGEPVEIYFECDYKFFLDKGSSTVNVINYVLGFFNNTALLYANEDVKLQVSQILVWTTQDPEAASGLTTTSTCLVSFRDRMVATDYIGDYAHLLSTRSLGGGIAYILSNPCNSSKQFRSAVSAINNSYNNFPTYTWTVQVVTHELGHNLGSNHTQWCGWVGGALDNCYTTEVGCLQGPPPVNGGTIMSYCHLTSNGINFSNGFGAQPGDRIRAVVSNSACFGNCRMTIEVTKQDASCGQNNGSATVVATNGTGTITYTWSNGQTGATLINAGPGTYHVTVKDGISCQVMQVVTIGNSGSTLTFAMTPNGTAGFCSGGNLLLSATANPGYAYVWKKDGNTISGATTSNYNVTVPGTYSVTATSGICSGTQSVVVSILPPPTATVNAGGPTVFCGGNNVLLNGNAGGSYTYQWYSNGIAIAGATGPTYSATNTGDYTLKISAGSTCEATSAPVSVIVKAAPASGLIATGLTSFCAGNSVALSSVTGTGYTYEWNRNGVLIPGASQPNYSAMESGIYTVVTAIGPCSKTSSGIPVLVWANPVVTILPAVSTIQKFQTQTLTATGAPSYNWADQPAMVSSSTNSAVYKPLTTTQYTLQGIDVNGCKGTATATITVIGCGEVTNITETPYSPSRVIVRWKNPDGATTDTLQYRKVGSTAWISVYVSGEEYELNGLVPGTDYEYNIIPLCTTTTVFIASATKTFRTGVLNGGLYIRLYPNPVSLNAKLEIISSENIKLQISLFDNTGRVVKYVSPVENFPPGQVVKTIDIGNLPNGIYLLSIGINGKVHHEKMVVAR
;
A
#
# COMPACT_ATOMS: atom_id res chain seq x y z
N MET A 1 -32.12 23.42 -32.86
CA MET A 1 -33.47 22.99 -32.41
C MET A 1 -33.33 21.80 -31.47
N ARG A 2 -34.36 21.53 -30.64
CA ARG A 2 -34.82 20.24 -30.04
C ARG A 2 -33.80 19.07 -29.92
N LYS A 3 -33.47 18.56 -28.72
CA LYS A 3 -34.28 17.80 -27.72
C LYS A 3 -34.46 16.31 -28.08
N PHE A 4 -34.75 15.48 -27.05
CA PHE A 4 -34.95 14.01 -27.05
C PHE A 4 -33.61 13.25 -27.19
N HIS A 5 -33.25 12.25 -26.37
CA HIS A 5 -33.78 11.56 -25.16
C HIS A 5 -32.55 10.88 -24.46
N LEU A 6 -32.48 10.32 -23.23
CA LEU A 6 -33.30 10.03 -22.02
C LEU A 6 -32.26 9.88 -20.84
N PHE A 7 -32.47 9.91 -19.51
CA PHE A 7 -33.64 10.15 -18.64
C PHE A 7 -33.19 10.70 -17.24
N SER A 8 -33.77 10.19 -16.15
CA SER A 8 -33.40 10.27 -14.71
C SER A 8 -31.89 10.10 -14.39
N ILE A 9 -31.34 10.59 -13.27
CA ILE A 9 -31.92 10.83 -11.93
C ILE A 9 -31.65 12.26 -11.43
N LEU A 10 -32.62 12.84 -10.71
CA LEU A 10 -32.45 14.10 -9.97
C LEU A 10 -33.11 13.97 -8.59
N ILE A 11 -32.34 13.46 -7.62
CA ILE A 11 -32.74 13.24 -6.22
C ILE A 11 -31.60 13.75 -5.31
N LEU A 12 -32.02 14.36 -4.19
CA LEU A 12 -31.25 14.98 -3.10
C LEU A 12 -29.71 14.76 -3.10
N CYS A 13 -28.98 15.88 -3.08
CA CYS A 13 -27.77 15.99 -2.27
C CYS A 13 -27.97 17.11 -1.25
N ALA A 14 -28.58 16.78 -0.12
CA ALA A 14 -28.52 17.63 1.06
C ALA A 14 -27.09 17.59 1.61
N ILE A 15 -26.65 18.65 2.29
CA ILE A 15 -25.39 18.61 3.05
C ILE A 15 -25.61 17.65 4.23
N GLN A 16 -25.25 16.39 4.03
CA GLN A 16 -25.06 15.46 5.13
C GLN A 16 -23.81 15.88 5.89
N THR A 17 -24.01 16.74 6.90
CA THR A 17 -23.33 16.50 8.17
C THR A 17 -23.63 15.06 8.53
N VAL A 18 -22.64 14.16 8.41
CA VAL A 18 -22.78 12.78 8.86
C VAL A 18 -22.82 12.81 10.39
N SER A 19 -24.01 13.03 10.94
CA SER A 19 -24.28 12.84 12.36
C SER A 19 -23.84 11.43 12.74
N ALA A 20 -23.04 11.32 13.80
CA ALA A 20 -22.55 10.03 14.29
C ALA A 20 -23.70 9.01 14.32
N GLN A 21 -23.50 7.87 13.64
CA GLN A 21 -24.56 6.90 13.41
C GLN A 21 -25.13 6.48 14.77
N THR A 22 -26.39 6.84 15.04
CA THR A 22 -27.01 6.56 16.34
C THR A 22 -27.43 5.09 16.35
N ILE A 23 -27.00 4.38 17.38
CA ILE A 23 -27.18 2.95 17.57
C ILE A 23 -27.98 2.75 18.86
N ASP A 24 -29.28 2.57 18.69
CA ASP A 24 -30.28 2.29 19.73
C ASP A 24 -30.79 0.84 19.66
N ASP A 25 -30.44 0.10 18.60
CA ASP A 25 -30.99 -1.23 18.26
C ASP A 25 -29.98 -2.40 18.41
N LEU A 26 -28.75 -2.12 18.90
CA LEU A 26 -27.72 -3.13 19.13
C LEU A 26 -27.95 -3.94 20.41
N PHE A 27 -28.49 -3.32 21.46
CA PHE A 27 -28.79 -3.97 22.75
C PHE A 27 -30.24 -3.72 23.15
N GLN A 28 -30.93 -4.77 23.57
CA GLN A 28 -32.29 -4.67 24.11
C GLN A 28 -32.31 -5.06 25.59
N ALA A 29 -33.08 -4.35 26.40
CA ALA A 29 -33.20 -4.64 27.83
C ALA A 29 -34.04 -5.89 28.06
N ARG A 30 -33.55 -6.81 28.89
CA ARG A 30 -34.25 -8.03 29.30
C ARG A 30 -34.65 -7.99 30.77
N THR A 31 -35.69 -8.74 31.11
CA THR A 31 -36.19 -8.89 32.49
C THR A 31 -35.33 -9.79 33.36
N GLN A 32 -34.67 -10.79 32.76
CA GLN A 32 -33.75 -11.71 33.44
C GLN A 32 -32.78 -12.38 32.46
N LEU A 33 -31.62 -12.80 32.97
CA LEU A 33 -30.64 -13.68 32.33
C LEU A 33 -31.04 -15.15 32.50
N SER A 34 -30.33 -16.08 31.85
CA SER A 34 -30.49 -17.53 32.00
C SER A 34 -30.07 -18.06 33.38
N ARG A 35 -29.30 -17.29 34.14
CA ARG A 35 -28.85 -17.58 35.51
C ARG A 35 -28.88 -16.30 36.34
N ASP A 36 -29.27 -16.41 37.61
CA ASP A 36 -29.20 -15.28 38.54
C ASP A 36 -27.75 -15.04 39.00
N TYR A 37 -27.28 -13.82 38.78
CA TYR A 37 -25.94 -13.34 39.16
C TYR A 37 -25.95 -12.37 40.35
N ARG A 38 -27.07 -12.23 41.10
CA ARG A 38 -27.19 -11.28 42.23
C ARG A 38 -26.26 -11.55 43.43
N GLN A 39 -25.64 -12.73 43.50
CA GLN A 39 -24.57 -13.06 44.46
C GLN A 39 -23.15 -12.69 43.96
N VAL A 40 -23.02 -12.25 42.71
CA VAL A 40 -21.77 -11.77 42.10
C VAL A 40 -21.81 -10.24 41.94
N ALA A 41 -22.94 -9.70 41.49
CA ALA A 41 -23.20 -8.26 41.41
C ALA A 41 -24.57 -7.92 42.01
N ALA A 42 -24.60 -7.06 43.02
CA ALA A 42 -25.79 -6.63 43.75
C ALA A 42 -26.82 -5.94 42.84
N LYS A 43 -26.35 -5.21 41.82
CA LYS A 43 -27.16 -4.60 40.76
C LYS A 43 -26.47 -4.77 39.41
N TYR A 44 -27.27 -5.07 38.39
CA TYR A 44 -26.87 -5.08 36.99
C TYR A 44 -28.11 -4.89 36.12
N GLN A 45 -27.96 -4.28 34.95
CA GLN A 45 -28.96 -4.31 33.89
C GLN A 45 -28.71 -5.55 33.02
N SER A 46 -29.73 -6.38 32.85
CA SER A 46 -29.72 -7.49 31.88
C SER A 46 -30.02 -6.96 30.48
N LEU A 47 -29.19 -7.37 29.52
CA LEU A 47 -29.27 -6.98 28.11
C LEU A 47 -29.20 -8.22 27.22
N GLU A 48 -29.61 -8.09 25.96
CA GLU A 48 -29.37 -9.05 24.89
C GLU A 48 -28.91 -8.33 23.63
N ILE A 49 -27.94 -8.92 22.94
CA ILE A 49 -27.31 -8.33 21.77
C ILE A 49 -28.00 -8.76 20.47
N ASN A 50 -28.16 -7.82 19.53
CA ASN A 50 -28.67 -8.06 18.19
C ASN A 50 -27.52 -8.53 17.26
N PRO A 51 -27.42 -9.82 16.88
CA PRO A 51 -26.23 -10.33 16.18
C PRO A 51 -26.14 -9.82 14.74
N ALA A 52 -27.28 -9.66 14.07
CA ALA A 52 -27.34 -9.10 12.72
C ALA A 52 -26.87 -7.64 12.69
N ARG A 53 -27.26 -6.84 13.69
CA ARG A 53 -26.78 -5.47 13.85
C ARG A 53 -25.30 -5.40 14.20
N LEU A 54 -24.82 -6.28 15.09
CA LEU A 54 -23.40 -6.40 15.42
C LEU A 54 -22.56 -6.69 14.18
N THR A 55 -22.94 -7.69 13.37
CA THR A 55 -22.26 -8.01 12.10
C THR A 55 -22.30 -6.82 11.14
N THR A 56 -23.44 -6.13 11.03
CA THR A 56 -23.59 -4.92 10.19
C THR A 56 -22.62 -3.81 10.63
N LEU A 57 -22.50 -3.53 11.93
CA LEU A 57 -21.59 -2.51 12.47
C LEU A 57 -20.11 -2.89 12.31
N ARG A 58 -19.80 -4.19 12.45
CA ARG A 58 -18.47 -4.76 12.22
C ARG A 58 -18.03 -4.59 10.75
N GLN A 59 -18.97 -4.75 9.81
CA GLN A 59 -18.72 -4.59 8.37
C GLN A 59 -18.74 -3.12 7.90
N GLN A 60 -19.66 -2.29 8.40
CA GLN A 60 -19.75 -0.87 8.06
C GLN A 60 -18.55 -0.08 8.61
N GLY A 61 -18.16 -0.33 9.87
CA GLY A 61 -16.96 0.26 10.46
C GLY A 61 -16.90 1.78 10.41
N SER A 62 -18.02 2.44 10.66
CA SER A 62 -18.22 3.91 10.66
C SER A 62 -17.11 4.66 11.43
N THR A 63 -16.73 5.85 10.95
CA THR A 63 -15.67 6.67 11.59
C THR A 63 -16.09 7.25 12.93
N THR A 64 -17.37 7.56 13.09
CA THR A 64 -18.00 7.96 14.36
C THR A 64 -19.31 7.21 14.57
N LEU A 65 -19.65 6.99 15.84
CA LEU A 65 -20.78 6.18 16.26
C LEU A 65 -21.33 6.74 17.58
N ARG A 66 -22.65 6.81 17.73
CA ARG A 66 -23.31 7.22 18.98
C ARG A 66 -24.08 6.03 19.55
N LEU A 67 -23.50 5.36 20.54
CA LEU A 67 -24.11 4.17 21.14
C LEU A 67 -25.03 4.57 22.28
N GLN A 68 -26.28 4.12 22.25
CA GLN A 68 -27.22 4.25 23.36
C GLN A 68 -27.30 2.92 24.13
N LEU A 69 -27.15 2.99 25.45
CA LEU A 69 -27.27 1.84 26.34
C LEU A 69 -28.32 2.12 27.42
N PRO A 70 -29.40 1.31 27.55
CA PRO A 70 -30.32 1.48 28.65
C PRO A 70 -29.63 1.08 29.95
N PHE A 71 -29.49 2.03 30.89
CA PHE A 71 -28.78 1.82 32.16
C PHE A 71 -29.29 2.77 33.25
N GLU A 72 -29.35 2.33 34.52
CA GLU A 72 -29.81 3.16 35.65
C GLU A 72 -31.17 3.88 35.39
N GLN A 73 -32.10 3.23 34.67
CA GLN A 73 -33.39 3.79 34.23
C GLN A 73 -33.31 5.01 33.28
N ARG A 74 -32.14 5.28 32.70
CA ARG A 74 -31.87 6.31 31.67
C ARG A 74 -31.29 5.68 30.40
N GLN A 75 -31.19 6.46 29.32
CA GLN A 75 -30.28 6.14 28.22
C GLN A 75 -28.90 6.71 28.53
N LEU A 76 -27.88 5.85 28.51
CA LEU A 76 -26.48 6.21 28.58
C LEU A 76 -25.95 6.34 27.15
N ASN A 77 -25.78 7.59 26.70
CA ASN A 77 -25.29 7.89 25.36
C ASN A 77 -23.77 8.01 25.38
N LEU A 78 -23.09 7.29 24.49
CA LEU A 78 -21.65 7.31 24.31
C LEU A 78 -21.32 7.91 22.94
N ASP A 79 -20.56 9.00 22.93
CA ASP A 79 -20.03 9.61 21.70
C ASP A 79 -18.67 9.01 21.42
N LEU A 80 -18.58 8.25 20.33
CA LEU A 80 -17.46 7.38 20.02
C LEU A 80 -16.87 7.66 18.63
N HIS A 81 -15.56 7.54 18.53
CA HIS A 81 -14.81 7.56 17.27
C HIS A 81 -14.03 6.26 17.10
N LYS A 82 -13.86 5.84 15.85
CA LYS A 82 -13.15 4.60 15.50
C LYS A 82 -11.64 4.79 15.58
N VAL A 83 -10.95 3.82 16.19
CA VAL A 83 -9.50 3.82 16.39
C VAL A 83 -8.86 2.53 15.86
N LYS A 84 -7.53 2.54 15.70
CA LYS A 84 -6.72 1.35 15.39
C LYS A 84 -5.71 1.13 16.52
N ILE A 85 -5.87 0.01 17.23
CA ILE A 85 -5.03 -0.37 18.40
C ILE A 85 -3.99 -1.44 18.06
N THR A 86 -3.83 -1.80 16.78
CA THR A 86 -2.84 -2.77 16.28
C THR A 86 -1.91 -2.09 15.29
N THR A 87 -0.72 -2.63 15.06
CA THR A 87 0.21 -2.15 14.02
C THR A 87 -0.32 -2.40 12.60
N GLU A 88 0.40 -1.93 11.58
CA GLU A 88 0.10 -2.29 10.17
C GLU A 88 0.48 -3.75 9.85
N ASN A 89 1.54 -4.25 10.49
CA ASN A 89 2.08 -5.60 10.34
C ASN A 89 1.55 -6.59 11.41
N PHE A 90 0.39 -6.30 11.99
CA PHE A 90 -0.16 -7.06 13.13
C PHE A 90 -0.33 -8.54 12.79
N SER A 91 0.18 -9.42 13.65
CA SER A 91 0.18 -10.87 13.45
C SER A 91 -0.26 -11.64 14.68
N VAL A 92 -0.89 -12.81 14.49
CA VAL A 92 -1.21 -13.75 15.58
C VAL A 92 -0.59 -15.10 15.30
N ILE A 93 0.07 -15.69 16.30
CA ILE A 93 0.77 -16.98 16.22
C ILE A 93 0.16 -17.96 17.22
N GLU A 94 0.00 -19.21 16.82
CA GLU A 94 -0.17 -20.35 17.70
C GLU A 94 1.15 -21.13 17.83
N ALA A 95 1.53 -21.45 19.07
CA ALA A 95 2.57 -22.44 19.34
C ALA A 95 1.94 -23.83 19.48
N LEU A 96 2.35 -24.78 18.63
CA LEU A 96 1.73 -26.08 18.44
C LEU A 96 2.44 -27.20 19.24
N PRO A 97 1.76 -28.32 19.56
CA PRO A 97 2.35 -29.45 20.31
C PRO A 97 3.60 -30.10 19.71
N ASN A 98 3.87 -29.89 18.42
CA ASN A 98 5.07 -30.40 17.73
C ASN A 98 6.25 -29.40 17.74
N GLY A 99 6.16 -28.31 18.52
CA GLY A 99 7.13 -27.21 18.53
C GLY A 99 7.01 -26.25 17.34
N GLY A 100 6.10 -26.51 16.40
CA GLY A 100 5.85 -25.64 15.25
C GLY A 100 5.07 -24.37 15.62
N ARG A 101 5.10 -23.38 14.71
CA ARG A 101 4.32 -22.13 14.79
C ARG A 101 3.38 -22.01 13.59
N ARG A 102 2.13 -21.61 13.82
CA ARG A 102 1.10 -21.35 12.80
C ARG A 102 0.54 -19.95 12.98
N THR A 103 0.47 -19.14 11.92
CA THR A 103 -0.26 -17.86 11.99
C THR A 103 -1.76 -18.09 11.93
N VAL A 104 -2.53 -17.27 12.64
CA VAL A 104 -4.00 -17.24 12.59
C VAL A 104 -4.45 -15.96 11.91
N ASP A 105 -5.17 -16.10 10.79
CA ASP A 105 -5.81 -14.97 10.12
C ASP A 105 -6.90 -14.38 11.02
N TYR A 106 -6.78 -13.09 11.37
CA TYR A 106 -7.74 -12.39 12.22
C TYR A 106 -8.10 -11.02 11.63
N SER A 107 -9.25 -10.98 10.96
CA SER A 107 -9.77 -9.81 10.24
C SER A 107 -11.23 -9.51 10.65
N GLY A 108 -11.46 -9.39 11.97
CA GLY A 108 -12.81 -9.39 12.55
C GLY A 108 -13.04 -8.44 13.72
N ALA A 109 -12.28 -7.34 13.85
CA ALA A 109 -12.41 -6.41 14.98
C ALA A 109 -12.53 -4.93 14.56
N VAL A 110 -13.33 -4.18 15.30
CA VAL A 110 -13.46 -2.72 15.18
C VAL A 110 -13.48 -2.10 16.57
N PHE A 111 -12.59 -1.14 16.80
CA PHE A 111 -12.37 -0.52 18.11
C PHE A 111 -12.87 0.92 18.10
N TYR A 112 -13.57 1.28 19.16
CA TYR A 112 -14.12 2.61 19.36
C TYR A 112 -13.68 3.14 20.73
N GLN A 113 -13.38 4.44 20.77
CA GLN A 113 -12.99 5.17 21.96
C GLN A 113 -13.75 6.50 22.01
N GLY A 114 -13.93 7.08 23.20
CA GLY A 114 -14.70 8.30 23.35
C GLY A 114 -15.12 8.53 24.80
N LYS A 115 -16.30 9.16 24.97
CA LYS A 115 -16.80 9.68 26.25
C LYS A 115 -18.32 9.51 26.37
N ILE A 116 -18.85 9.67 27.57
CA ILE A 116 -20.29 9.81 27.77
C ILE A 116 -20.70 11.20 27.28
N GLU A 117 -21.77 11.28 26.49
CA GLU A 117 -22.31 12.54 25.96
C GLU A 117 -22.53 13.56 27.09
N GLY A 118 -21.95 14.75 26.93
CA GLY A 118 -22.10 15.85 27.89
C GLY A 118 -21.39 15.68 29.25
N VAL A 119 -20.57 14.64 29.46
CA VAL A 119 -19.82 14.41 30.71
C VAL A 119 -18.30 14.57 30.50
N PRO A 120 -17.72 15.77 30.75
CA PRO A 120 -16.27 15.96 30.71
C PRO A 120 -15.53 15.04 31.69
N GLY A 121 -14.34 14.57 31.30
CA GLY A 121 -13.53 13.65 32.12
C GLY A 121 -14.01 12.19 32.12
N SER A 122 -15.20 11.89 31.59
CA SER A 122 -15.64 10.49 31.41
C SER A 122 -14.78 9.73 30.40
N PHE A 123 -14.80 8.41 30.55
CA PHE A 123 -14.09 7.43 29.74
C PHE A 123 -15.10 6.51 29.06
N ALA A 124 -14.93 6.19 27.77
CA ALA A 124 -15.68 5.13 27.11
C ALA A 124 -14.84 4.43 26.05
N SER A 125 -14.72 3.10 26.15
CA SER A 125 -14.06 2.24 25.19
C SER A 125 -15.00 1.06 24.87
N ILE A 126 -15.23 0.82 23.57
CA ILE A 126 -16.13 -0.21 23.05
C ILE A 126 -15.40 -0.99 21.95
N SER A 127 -15.22 -2.29 22.17
CA SER A 127 -14.52 -3.21 21.27
C SER A 127 -15.52 -4.18 20.65
N ILE A 128 -15.79 -4.04 19.34
CA ILE A 128 -16.59 -5.00 18.56
C ILE A 128 -15.63 -6.05 18.02
N VAL A 129 -15.63 -7.26 18.59
CA VAL A 129 -14.62 -8.31 18.31
C VAL A 129 -15.30 -9.62 17.94
N ASN A 130 -15.26 -9.97 16.65
CA ASN A 130 -16.12 -10.98 16.05
C ASN A 130 -17.58 -10.82 16.51
N ASP A 131 -18.18 -11.85 17.14
CA ASP A 131 -19.60 -11.91 17.47
C ASP A 131 -19.91 -11.49 18.92
N GLN A 132 -19.01 -10.71 19.55
CA GLN A 132 -19.22 -10.12 20.88
C GLN A 132 -18.81 -8.63 20.95
N VAL A 133 -19.22 -7.98 22.05
CA VAL A 133 -18.81 -6.63 22.44
C VAL A 133 -18.14 -6.69 23.82
N ILE A 134 -16.99 -6.04 23.94
CA ILE A 134 -16.30 -5.83 25.21
C ILE A 134 -16.23 -4.32 25.44
N GLY A 135 -16.77 -3.82 26.55
CA GLY A 135 -16.81 -2.38 26.82
C GLY A 135 -16.55 -2.01 28.27
N VAL A 136 -15.81 -0.92 28.47
CA VAL A 136 -15.68 -0.26 29.77
C VAL A 136 -15.94 1.23 29.59
N ILE A 137 -16.81 1.76 30.44
CA ILE A 137 -17.16 3.16 30.56
C ILE A 137 -16.79 3.59 31.98
N ALA A 138 -16.42 4.84 32.23
CA ALA A 138 -16.29 5.36 33.59
C ALA A 138 -16.83 6.79 33.69
N ASP A 139 -17.51 7.07 34.80
CA ASP A 139 -18.01 8.40 35.15
C ASP A 139 -17.43 8.89 36.48
N ASP A 140 -17.96 10.01 36.99
CA ASP A 140 -17.58 10.65 38.24
C ASP A 140 -17.76 9.75 39.48
N LYS A 141 -18.47 8.62 39.35
CA LYS A 141 -18.75 7.68 40.44
C LYS A 141 -17.92 6.41 40.36
N SER A 142 -17.85 5.78 39.19
CA SER A 142 -17.20 4.47 39.04
C SER A 142 -16.95 4.05 37.60
N ASN A 143 -16.18 2.97 37.43
CA ASN A 143 -16.25 2.14 36.24
C ASN A 143 -17.64 1.50 36.09
N ILE A 144 -18.03 1.30 34.84
CA ILE A 144 -19.25 0.63 34.36
C ILE A 144 -18.79 -0.37 33.28
N VAL A 145 -19.10 -1.65 33.45
CA VAL A 145 -18.65 -2.72 32.54
C VAL A 145 -19.82 -3.20 31.70
N LEU A 146 -19.62 -3.19 30.36
CA LEU A 146 -20.49 -3.82 29.37
C LEU A 146 -19.83 -5.12 28.91
N GLY A 147 -20.47 -6.27 29.16
CA GLY A 147 -19.90 -7.56 28.74
C GLY A 147 -20.91 -8.68 28.60
N ALA A 148 -20.52 -9.68 27.82
CA ALA A 148 -21.29 -10.91 27.68
C ALA A 148 -21.18 -11.77 28.94
N ILE A 149 -22.26 -12.45 29.31
CA ILE A 149 -22.17 -13.66 30.13
C ILE A 149 -21.49 -14.74 29.29
N GLU A 150 -20.49 -15.42 29.85
CA GLU A 150 -19.79 -16.51 29.15
C GLU A 150 -20.42 -17.89 29.39
N ASN A 151 -20.05 -18.86 28.56
CA ASN A 151 -20.30 -20.27 28.76
C ASN A 151 -19.07 -21.05 28.27
N ASN A 152 -18.35 -21.70 29.19
CA ASN A 152 -17.11 -22.42 28.92
C ASN A 152 -16.09 -21.60 28.08
N GLY A 153 -15.86 -20.35 28.49
CA GLY A 153 -14.90 -19.45 27.84
C GLY A 153 -15.38 -18.80 26.53
N ARG A 154 -16.66 -18.91 26.20
CA ARG A 154 -17.28 -18.35 24.98
C ARG A 154 -18.35 -17.34 25.36
N ALA A 155 -18.33 -16.16 24.78
CA ALA A 155 -19.39 -15.17 24.96
C ALA A 155 -20.75 -15.71 24.48
N THR A 156 -21.82 -15.40 25.21
CA THR A 156 -23.21 -15.67 24.80
C THR A 156 -23.86 -14.41 24.22
N GLN A 157 -25.14 -14.50 23.84
CA GLN A 157 -25.95 -13.35 23.44
C GLN A 157 -26.54 -12.58 24.65
N GLU A 158 -26.39 -13.11 25.86
CA GLU A 158 -26.83 -12.45 27.09
C GLU A 158 -25.73 -11.53 27.64
N TYR A 159 -26.09 -10.31 27.99
CA TYR A 159 -25.16 -9.25 28.39
C TYR A 159 -25.55 -8.66 29.73
N VAL A 160 -24.54 -8.12 30.41
CA VAL A 160 -24.72 -7.30 31.61
C VAL A 160 -24.07 -5.94 31.43
N LEU A 161 -24.72 -4.93 32.01
CA LEU A 161 -24.19 -3.60 32.21
C LEU A 161 -24.29 -3.29 33.70
N TYR A 162 -23.16 -3.09 34.38
CA TYR A 162 -23.10 -2.98 35.85
C TYR A 162 -21.99 -2.03 36.32
N ARG A 163 -22.12 -1.47 37.54
CA ARG A 163 -21.07 -0.66 38.17
C ARG A 163 -20.11 -1.52 38.98
N GLU A 164 -18.81 -1.26 38.90
CA GLU A 164 -17.83 -2.08 39.63
C GLU A 164 -18.04 -2.13 41.16
N PRO A 165 -18.42 -1.04 41.85
CA PRO A 165 -18.80 -1.07 43.28
C PRO A 165 -20.09 -1.86 43.62
N ASP A 166 -20.85 -2.33 42.62
CA ASP A 166 -21.96 -3.27 42.85
C ASP A 166 -21.48 -4.74 42.88
N LEU A 167 -20.21 -5.04 42.58
CA LEU A 167 -19.66 -6.39 42.76
C LEU A 167 -19.63 -6.79 44.25
N GLN A 168 -20.13 -7.99 44.55
CA GLN A 168 -20.09 -8.61 45.88
C GLN A 168 -18.86 -9.51 46.07
N VAL A 169 -17.99 -9.61 45.06
CA VAL A 169 -16.81 -10.47 45.02
C VAL A 169 -15.56 -9.62 44.91
N ALA A 170 -14.58 -9.89 45.76
CA ALA A 170 -13.30 -9.19 45.73
C ALA A 170 -12.51 -9.53 44.45
N ASN A 171 -11.81 -8.54 43.90
CA ASN A 171 -10.79 -8.78 42.89
C ASN A 171 -9.65 -9.61 43.53
N PRO A 172 -9.29 -10.80 43.01
CA PRO A 172 -8.27 -11.68 43.61
C PRO A 172 -6.82 -11.23 43.37
N MET A 173 -6.60 -10.13 42.63
CA MET A 173 -5.28 -9.60 42.33
C MET A 173 -4.53 -9.10 43.57
N ASN A 174 -3.27 -9.53 43.71
CA ASN A 174 -2.28 -8.95 44.61
C ASN A 174 -1.04 -8.56 43.78
N CYS A 175 -0.76 -7.27 43.61
CA CYS A 175 0.44 -6.82 42.91
C CYS A 175 1.69 -7.03 43.79
N PHE A 176 2.76 -7.54 43.19
CA PHE A 176 4.03 -7.82 43.87
C PHE A 176 5.18 -7.21 43.07
N THR A 177 5.72 -6.09 43.52
CA THR A 177 6.91 -5.49 42.90
C THR A 177 8.19 -6.22 43.30
N SER A 178 9.18 -6.15 42.42
CA SER A 178 10.58 -6.06 42.83
C SER A 178 11.00 -4.59 42.71
N ASP A 179 11.03 -3.85 43.82
CA ASP A 179 11.29 -2.39 43.89
C ASP A 179 12.75 -2.00 43.61
N VAL A 180 13.37 -2.65 42.61
CA VAL A 180 14.77 -2.47 42.22
C VAL A 180 14.80 -1.91 40.78
N PRO A 181 14.92 -0.58 40.61
CA PRO A 181 15.19 0.02 39.31
C PRO A 181 16.47 -0.57 38.71
N ILE A 182 16.39 -1.09 37.48
CA ILE A 182 17.51 -1.79 36.82
C ILE A 182 18.64 -0.82 36.46
N ASP A 183 18.30 0.45 36.23
CA ASP A 183 19.19 1.55 35.84
C ASP A 183 19.55 2.51 36.99
N GLY A 184 19.14 2.19 38.22
CA GLY A 184 19.47 2.96 39.43
C GLY A 184 18.47 4.06 39.80
N THR A 185 18.66 4.70 40.95
CA THR A 185 17.69 5.66 41.51
C THR A 185 17.72 7.01 40.81
N ALA A 186 16.97 7.16 39.73
CA ALA A 186 16.66 8.44 39.12
C ALA A 186 15.81 9.31 40.08
N ASN A 187 16.37 10.40 40.58
CA ASN A 187 15.63 11.40 41.36
C ASN A 187 14.58 12.08 40.47
N TYR A 188 13.30 11.93 40.79
CA TYR A 188 12.21 12.59 40.08
C TYR A 188 12.27 14.10 40.31
N SER A 189 12.76 14.83 39.31
CA SER A 189 12.76 16.29 39.28
C SER A 189 11.59 16.76 38.41
N ASN A 190 10.55 17.31 39.05
CA ASN A 190 9.30 17.72 38.40
C ASN A 190 9.54 18.71 37.23
N PRO A 191 9.27 18.32 35.97
CA PRO A 191 9.30 19.25 34.85
C PRO A 191 8.01 20.08 34.87
N ASN A 192 8.10 21.37 35.21
CA ASN A 192 6.96 22.32 35.27
C ASN A 192 6.32 22.63 33.88
N ALA A 193 6.53 21.79 32.87
CA ALA A 193 5.91 21.86 31.56
C ALA A 193 5.68 20.43 31.04
N ARG A 194 4.49 20.16 30.48
CA ARG A 194 4.27 18.96 29.65
C ARG A 194 5.28 19.00 28.49
N PRO A 195 6.01 17.91 28.18
CA PRO A 195 6.85 17.85 26.99
C PRO A 195 6.02 18.12 25.72
N ASN A 196 6.52 18.97 24.83
CA ASN A 196 5.89 19.20 23.53
C ASN A 196 6.14 17.99 22.63
N ALA A 197 5.05 17.33 22.22
CA ALA A 197 4.99 16.06 21.50
C ALA A 197 5.50 14.84 22.31
N VAL A 198 4.63 13.83 22.40
CA VAL A 198 5.02 12.46 22.73
C VAL A 198 5.46 11.76 21.44
N GLY A 199 6.35 10.78 21.55
CA GLY A 199 6.98 10.12 20.40
C GLY A 199 6.08 9.17 19.60
N GLU A 200 6.73 8.33 18.80
CA GLU A 200 6.07 7.28 18.02
C GLU A 200 5.32 6.25 18.90
N PRO A 201 4.38 5.48 18.32
CA PRO A 201 3.63 4.48 19.08
C PRO A 201 4.54 3.43 19.69
N VAL A 202 4.23 3.03 20.94
CA VAL A 202 4.92 1.93 21.62
C VAL A 202 4.24 0.61 21.28
N GLU A 203 5.02 -0.36 20.80
CA GLU A 203 4.50 -1.65 20.33
C GLU A 203 4.55 -2.75 21.40
N ILE A 204 3.43 -3.43 21.63
CA ILE A 204 3.29 -4.47 22.65
C ILE A 204 3.08 -5.85 22.00
N TYR A 205 4.00 -6.78 22.31
CA TYR A 205 3.84 -8.22 22.08
C TYR A 205 3.14 -8.86 23.28
N PHE A 206 2.04 -9.58 23.05
CA PHE A 206 1.38 -10.38 24.08
C PHE A 206 1.65 -11.87 23.87
N GLU A 207 2.08 -12.56 24.92
CA GLU A 207 2.18 -14.02 24.94
C GLU A 207 1.09 -14.58 25.88
N CYS A 208 0.21 -15.44 25.36
CA CYS A 208 -0.95 -15.96 26.09
C CYS A 208 -0.71 -17.44 26.42
N ASP A 209 -0.75 -17.78 27.71
CA ASP A 209 -0.40 -19.11 28.20
C ASP A 209 -1.45 -20.19 27.88
N TYR A 210 -1.08 -21.46 28.07
CA TYR A 210 -1.95 -22.58 27.70
C TYR A 210 -3.22 -22.65 28.54
N LYS A 211 -3.15 -22.22 29.81
CA LYS A 211 -4.31 -22.16 30.70
C LYS A 211 -5.32 -21.13 30.20
N PHE A 212 -4.88 -19.99 29.69
CA PHE A 212 -5.75 -18.97 29.11
C PHE A 212 -6.41 -19.44 27.79
N PHE A 213 -5.67 -20.16 26.94
CA PHE A 213 -6.24 -20.83 25.76
C PHE A 213 -7.34 -21.85 26.12
N LEU A 214 -7.12 -22.69 27.14
CA LEU A 214 -8.11 -23.63 27.64
C LEU A 214 -9.34 -22.91 28.24
N ASP A 215 -9.12 -21.90 29.08
CA ASP A 215 -10.19 -21.13 29.74
C ASP A 215 -11.05 -20.31 28.77
N LYS A 216 -10.57 -20.03 27.55
CA LYS A 216 -11.37 -19.47 26.45
C LYS A 216 -11.96 -20.52 25.51
N GLY A 217 -12.13 -21.74 26.02
CA GLY A 217 -12.86 -22.83 25.36
C GLY A 217 -12.07 -23.49 24.23
N SER A 218 -10.75 -23.59 24.41
CA SER A 218 -9.75 -24.07 23.44
C SER A 218 -9.84 -23.36 22.09
N SER A 219 -9.94 -22.03 22.12
CA SER A 219 -10.14 -21.19 20.93
C SER A 219 -9.20 -19.98 20.94
N THR A 220 -8.22 -20.00 20.06
CA THR A 220 -7.30 -18.88 19.81
C THR A 220 -8.06 -17.61 19.43
N VAL A 221 -9.15 -17.73 18.65
CA VAL A 221 -10.01 -16.59 18.29
C VAL A 221 -10.63 -15.93 19.53
N ASN A 222 -11.02 -16.71 20.54
CA ASN A 222 -11.56 -16.18 21.79
C ASN A 222 -10.48 -15.51 22.65
N VAL A 223 -9.25 -16.04 22.64
CA VAL A 223 -8.09 -15.39 23.27
C VAL A 223 -7.81 -14.03 22.61
N ILE A 224 -7.71 -13.96 21.27
CA ILE A 224 -7.50 -12.70 20.53
C ILE A 224 -8.61 -11.69 20.82
N ASN A 225 -9.88 -12.12 20.75
CA ASN A 225 -11.04 -11.28 21.06
C ASN A 225 -10.92 -10.65 22.46
N TYR A 226 -10.53 -11.45 23.46
CA TYR A 226 -10.38 -10.98 24.83
C TYR A 226 -9.19 -10.01 24.97
N VAL A 227 -8.03 -10.35 24.39
CA VAL A 227 -6.80 -9.53 24.45
C VAL A 227 -7.01 -8.17 23.81
N LEU A 228 -7.47 -8.11 22.55
CA LEU A 228 -7.74 -6.85 21.88
C LEU A 228 -8.93 -6.11 22.51
N GLY A 229 -9.91 -6.86 23.04
CA GLY A 229 -11.05 -6.35 23.76
C GLY A 229 -10.67 -5.55 25.00
N PHE A 230 -9.82 -6.10 25.87
CA PHE A 230 -9.32 -5.39 27.05
C PHE A 230 -8.30 -4.30 26.65
N PHE A 231 -7.41 -4.57 25.68
CA PHE A 231 -6.33 -3.66 25.31
C PHE A 231 -6.82 -2.34 24.73
N ASN A 232 -8.01 -2.28 24.12
CA ASN A 232 -8.63 -1.01 23.71
C ASN A 232 -8.78 -0.02 24.89
N ASN A 233 -9.12 -0.54 26.08
CA ASN A 233 -9.27 0.27 27.30
C ASN A 233 -7.90 0.73 27.82
N THR A 234 -6.90 -0.16 27.83
CA THR A 234 -5.50 0.16 28.14
C THR A 234 -4.96 1.24 27.19
N ALA A 235 -5.16 1.09 25.88
CA ALA A 235 -4.75 2.07 24.89
C ALA A 235 -5.43 3.44 25.07
N LEU A 236 -6.71 3.49 25.49
CA LEU A 236 -7.39 4.75 25.83
C LEU A 236 -6.84 5.38 27.12
N LEU A 237 -6.51 4.58 28.14
CA LEU A 237 -5.89 5.07 29.38
C LEU A 237 -4.55 5.76 29.10
N TYR A 238 -3.70 5.17 28.23
CA TYR A 238 -2.47 5.81 27.79
C TYR A 238 -2.69 6.99 26.83
N ALA A 239 -3.66 6.92 25.92
CA ALA A 239 -3.95 8.01 24.99
C ALA A 239 -4.44 9.28 25.70
N ASN A 240 -5.12 9.15 26.84
CA ASN A 240 -5.46 10.28 27.71
C ASN A 240 -4.23 10.92 28.41
N GLU A 241 -3.12 10.20 28.49
CA GLU A 241 -1.80 10.72 28.92
C GLU A 241 -0.93 11.20 27.74
N ASP A 242 -1.52 11.37 26.55
CA ASP A 242 -0.87 11.68 25.27
C ASP A 242 0.05 10.54 24.71
N VAL A 243 0.00 9.33 25.28
CA VAL A 243 0.84 8.17 24.89
C VAL A 243 0.05 7.17 24.04
N LYS A 244 0.52 6.86 22.82
CA LYS A 244 -0.12 5.87 21.95
C LYS A 244 0.52 4.49 22.09
N LEU A 245 -0.28 3.48 22.44
CA LEU A 245 0.12 2.06 22.39
C LEU A 245 -0.53 1.34 21.21
N GLN A 246 0.15 0.34 20.65
CA GLN A 246 -0.40 -0.58 19.63
C GLN A 246 0.04 -2.03 19.91
N VAL A 247 -0.81 -3.01 19.62
CA VAL A 247 -0.43 -4.43 19.61
C VAL A 247 0.28 -4.75 18.30
N SER A 248 1.50 -5.27 18.38
CA SER A 248 2.30 -5.71 17.23
C SER A 248 2.09 -7.19 16.92
N GLN A 249 2.04 -8.04 17.95
CA GLN A 249 1.84 -9.47 17.78
C GLN A 249 1.21 -10.11 19.02
N ILE A 250 0.39 -11.13 18.81
CA ILE A 250 -0.10 -12.03 19.88
C ILE A 250 0.41 -13.44 19.59
N LEU A 251 1.09 -14.08 20.56
CA LEU A 251 1.31 -15.53 20.54
C LEU A 251 0.36 -16.21 21.51
N VAL A 252 -0.22 -17.35 21.12
CA VAL A 252 -1.10 -18.17 21.94
C VAL A 252 -0.55 -19.58 22.01
N TRP A 253 -0.32 -20.07 23.22
CA TRP A 253 0.10 -21.44 23.46
C TRP A 253 -1.09 -22.39 23.33
N THR A 254 -1.12 -23.23 22.29
CA THR A 254 -2.14 -24.30 22.11
C THR A 254 -1.65 -25.66 22.63
N THR A 255 -0.51 -25.65 23.30
CA THR A 255 0.14 -26.73 24.04
C THR A 255 0.75 -26.12 25.31
N GLN A 256 1.10 -26.92 26.32
CA GLN A 256 1.64 -26.41 27.59
C GLN A 256 2.84 -25.45 27.37
N ASP A 257 2.74 -24.24 27.92
CA ASP A 257 3.74 -23.18 27.80
C ASP A 257 4.99 -23.46 28.67
N PRO A 258 6.16 -22.85 28.36
CA PRO A 258 7.42 -23.16 29.04
C PRO A 258 7.39 -22.93 30.55
N GLU A 259 6.72 -21.87 31.03
CA GLU A 259 6.59 -21.56 32.46
C GLU A 259 5.71 -22.60 33.17
N ALA A 260 4.59 -23.01 32.55
CA ALA A 260 3.74 -24.09 33.07
C ALA A 260 4.42 -25.47 33.00
N ALA A 261 5.21 -25.75 31.96
CA ALA A 261 5.99 -26.98 31.82
C ALA A 261 7.13 -27.06 32.85
N SER A 262 7.72 -25.91 33.20
CA SER A 262 8.74 -25.77 34.24
C SER A 262 8.15 -25.75 35.67
N GLY A 263 6.83 -25.92 35.82
CA GLY A 263 6.16 -25.97 37.12
C GLY A 263 6.13 -24.64 37.89
N LEU A 264 6.26 -23.50 37.21
CA LEU A 264 6.31 -22.19 37.86
C LEU A 264 4.92 -21.71 38.31
N THR A 265 4.83 -21.27 39.57
CA THR A 265 3.55 -21.00 40.27
C THR A 265 3.40 -19.56 40.75
N THR A 266 4.37 -18.69 40.52
CA THR A 266 4.28 -17.25 40.90
C THR A 266 4.63 -16.35 39.71
N THR A 267 4.05 -15.14 39.67
CA THR A 267 4.38 -14.17 38.61
C THR A 267 5.85 -13.81 38.61
N SER A 268 6.50 -13.66 39.77
CA SER A 268 7.92 -13.33 39.88
C SER A 268 8.83 -14.42 39.30
N THR A 269 8.52 -15.71 39.52
CA THR A 269 9.28 -16.81 38.90
C THR A 269 9.00 -16.91 37.39
N CYS A 270 7.75 -16.68 36.98
CA CYS A 270 7.39 -16.62 35.56
C CYS A 270 8.07 -15.45 34.84
N LEU A 271 8.23 -14.27 35.47
CA LEU A 271 8.89 -13.10 34.86
C LEU A 271 10.38 -13.38 34.59
N VAL A 272 11.08 -14.02 35.52
CA VAL A 272 12.49 -14.40 35.33
C VAL A 272 12.63 -15.36 34.14
N SER A 273 11.81 -16.42 34.08
CA SER A 273 11.77 -17.36 32.96
C SER A 273 11.43 -16.67 31.64
N PHE A 274 10.35 -15.89 31.62
CA PHE A 274 9.84 -15.20 30.44
C PHE A 274 10.87 -14.20 29.90
N ARG A 275 11.46 -13.36 30.76
CA ARG A 275 12.57 -12.45 30.42
C ARG A 275 13.73 -13.19 29.74
N ASP A 276 14.18 -14.29 30.33
CA ASP A 276 15.32 -15.05 29.80
C ASP A 276 14.98 -15.76 28.49
N ARG A 277 13.72 -16.19 28.28
CA ARG A 277 13.23 -16.59 26.96
C ARG A 277 13.20 -15.45 25.95
N MET A 278 12.81 -14.23 26.37
CA MET A 278 12.73 -13.06 25.49
C MET A 278 14.10 -12.62 24.91
N VAL A 279 15.22 -13.08 25.48
CA VAL A 279 16.56 -12.97 24.89
C VAL A 279 16.70 -13.77 23.59
N ALA A 280 16.11 -14.97 23.57
CA ALA A 280 16.27 -15.96 22.50
C ALA A 280 15.12 -15.95 21.46
N THR A 281 14.11 -15.10 21.64
CA THR A 281 12.97 -14.98 20.72
C THR A 281 13.04 -13.72 19.86
N ASP A 282 12.96 -13.90 18.54
CA ASP A 282 12.64 -12.87 17.56
C ASP A 282 11.15 -12.44 17.70
N TYR A 283 10.81 -11.74 18.79
CA TYR A 283 9.46 -11.21 19.03
C TYR A 283 9.27 -9.80 18.45
N ILE A 284 8.12 -9.57 17.81
CA ILE A 284 7.80 -8.29 17.15
C ILE A 284 7.14 -7.34 18.15
N GLY A 285 7.77 -6.20 18.43
CA GLY A 285 7.29 -5.16 19.36
C GLY A 285 8.41 -4.59 20.24
N ASP A 286 8.12 -3.51 20.97
CA ASP A 286 9.05 -2.85 21.91
C ASP A 286 9.09 -3.54 23.28
N TYR A 287 7.93 -4.02 23.75
CA TYR A 287 7.74 -4.73 25.01
C TYR A 287 7.11 -6.10 24.81
N ALA A 288 7.37 -7.03 25.74
CA ALA A 288 6.77 -8.36 25.80
C ALA A 288 5.95 -8.54 27.09
N HIS A 289 4.74 -9.09 26.99
CA HIS A 289 3.84 -9.24 28.14
C HIS A 289 3.18 -10.61 28.17
N LEU A 290 3.52 -11.43 29.17
CA LEU A 290 2.92 -12.74 29.39
C LEU A 290 1.58 -12.60 30.14
N LEU A 291 0.51 -13.12 29.54
CA LEU A 291 -0.83 -13.17 30.09
C LEU A 291 -1.17 -14.61 30.47
N SER A 292 -1.58 -14.82 31.71
CA SER A 292 -1.91 -16.15 32.24
C SER A 292 -3.19 -16.12 33.07
N THR A 293 -4.03 -17.15 32.94
CA THR A 293 -5.17 -17.39 33.84
C THR A 293 -4.86 -18.50 34.87
N ARG A 294 -3.57 -18.83 35.06
CA ARG A 294 -3.11 -19.58 36.25
C ARG A 294 -3.16 -18.67 37.48
N SER A 295 -3.32 -19.28 38.65
CA SER A 295 -3.30 -18.59 39.95
C SER A 295 -1.87 -18.24 40.37
N LEU A 296 -1.25 -17.26 39.70
CA LEU A 296 0.16 -16.88 39.90
C LEU A 296 0.39 -15.68 40.85
N GLY A 297 -0.67 -14.97 41.25
CA GLY A 297 -0.60 -13.68 41.97
C GLY A 297 -1.46 -12.63 41.28
N GLY A 298 -1.04 -11.37 41.29
CA GLY A 298 -1.52 -10.29 40.42
C GLY A 298 -0.59 -10.09 39.23
N GLY A 299 0.08 -8.94 39.15
CA GLY A 299 1.11 -8.67 38.14
C GLY A 299 2.52 -8.48 38.71
N ILE A 300 3.50 -8.43 37.81
CA ILE A 300 4.87 -7.91 38.04
C ILE A 300 5.53 -7.50 36.71
N ALA A 301 6.26 -6.38 36.72
CA ALA A 301 7.08 -5.88 35.63
C ALA A 301 8.37 -5.23 36.16
N TYR A 302 9.27 -4.86 35.24
CA TYR A 302 10.48 -4.11 35.58
C TYR A 302 10.26 -2.61 35.43
N ILE A 303 10.81 -1.82 36.37
CA ILE A 303 10.81 -0.35 36.27
C ILE A 303 12.04 0.11 35.49
N LEU A 304 11.80 0.83 34.39
CA LEU A 304 12.82 1.32 33.46
C LEU A 304 12.75 2.85 33.33
N SER A 305 13.81 3.59 33.66
CA SER A 305 13.88 5.04 33.42
C SER A 305 14.31 5.38 31.99
N ASN A 306 15.12 4.53 31.37
CA ASN A 306 15.38 4.56 29.92
C ASN A 306 15.32 3.13 29.31
N PRO A 307 14.15 2.71 28.81
CA PRO A 307 13.96 1.43 28.12
C PRO A 307 14.98 1.16 27.02
N CYS A 308 15.40 2.18 26.27
CA CYS A 308 16.32 2.05 25.15
C CYS A 308 17.76 1.72 25.55
N ASN A 309 18.19 2.19 26.72
CA ASN A 309 19.49 1.84 27.31
C ASN A 309 19.47 0.46 28.00
N SER A 310 18.28 -0.12 28.22
CA SER A 310 18.13 -1.48 28.76
C SER A 310 18.05 -2.55 27.67
N SER A 311 18.64 -3.72 27.93
CA SER A 311 18.51 -4.92 27.08
C SER A 311 17.03 -5.28 26.90
N LYS A 312 16.62 -5.57 25.65
CA LYS A 312 15.20 -5.82 25.27
C LYS A 312 14.49 -6.87 26.14
N GLN A 313 15.25 -7.81 26.74
CA GLN A 313 14.75 -8.78 27.72
C GLN A 313 14.00 -8.14 28.89
N PHE A 314 14.48 -7.01 29.42
CA PHE A 314 13.94 -6.35 30.61
C PHE A 314 12.69 -5.50 30.31
N ARG A 315 12.34 -5.32 29.03
CA ARG A 315 11.07 -4.74 28.58
C ARG A 315 9.97 -5.80 28.66
N SER A 316 9.85 -6.46 29.81
CA SER A 316 8.99 -7.62 30.02
C SER A 316 8.13 -7.50 31.27
N ALA A 317 6.90 -8.02 31.17
CA ALA A 317 5.92 -8.09 32.24
C ALA A 317 5.20 -9.45 32.26
N VAL A 318 4.67 -9.81 33.42
CA VAL A 318 3.74 -10.94 33.59
C VAL A 318 2.51 -10.44 34.35
N SER A 319 1.32 -10.75 33.83
CA SER A 319 0.06 -10.53 34.53
C SER A 319 -0.72 -11.84 34.65
N ALA A 320 -1.02 -12.25 35.88
CA ALA A 320 -2.14 -13.12 36.13
C ALA A 320 -3.43 -12.31 35.90
N ILE A 321 -4.32 -12.84 35.05
CA ILE A 321 -5.53 -12.15 34.61
C ILE A 321 -6.77 -12.98 34.92
N ASN A 322 -7.83 -12.32 35.37
CA ASN A 322 -9.13 -12.92 35.63
C ASN A 322 -10.11 -12.48 34.55
N ASN A 323 -10.44 -13.42 33.66
CA ASN A 323 -11.21 -13.14 32.45
C ASN A 323 -12.75 -13.20 32.62
N SER A 324 -13.20 -13.81 33.72
CA SER A 324 -14.57 -13.81 34.23
C SER A 324 -14.58 -14.33 35.69
N TYR A 325 -15.68 -14.13 36.40
CA TYR A 325 -15.96 -14.78 37.69
C TYR A 325 -17.27 -15.56 37.60
N ASN A 326 -17.24 -16.90 37.68
CA ASN A 326 -18.42 -17.76 37.45
C ASN A 326 -19.15 -17.47 36.12
N ASN A 327 -18.38 -17.14 35.08
CA ASN A 327 -18.80 -16.65 33.76
C ASN A 327 -19.39 -15.21 33.71
N PHE A 328 -19.45 -14.49 34.83
CA PHE A 328 -19.77 -13.07 34.85
C PHE A 328 -18.55 -12.26 34.37
N PRO A 329 -18.68 -11.28 33.45
CA PRO A 329 -17.54 -10.56 32.90
C PRO A 329 -16.88 -9.66 33.95
N THR A 330 -15.56 -9.69 34.05
CA THR A 330 -14.76 -8.92 35.04
C THR A 330 -13.62 -8.14 34.37
N TYR A 331 -13.91 -7.51 33.23
CA TYR A 331 -12.88 -6.98 32.32
C TYR A 331 -12.00 -5.90 32.95
N THR A 332 -12.54 -5.08 33.85
CA THR A 332 -11.81 -4.04 34.59
C THR A 332 -10.61 -4.60 35.36
N TRP A 333 -10.71 -5.81 35.93
CA TRP A 333 -9.62 -6.44 36.66
C TRP A 333 -8.42 -6.71 35.73
N THR A 334 -8.67 -7.25 34.54
CA THR A 334 -7.61 -7.45 33.52
C THR A 334 -7.04 -6.12 33.05
N VAL A 335 -7.90 -5.14 32.72
CA VAL A 335 -7.44 -3.81 32.27
C VAL A 335 -6.57 -3.16 33.35
N GLN A 336 -6.95 -3.26 34.62
CA GLN A 336 -6.20 -2.70 35.74
C GLN A 336 -4.79 -3.31 35.81
N VAL A 337 -4.65 -4.64 35.94
CA VAL A 337 -3.32 -5.26 36.10
C VAL A 337 -2.43 -5.05 34.88
N VAL A 338 -2.93 -5.26 33.66
CA VAL A 338 -2.09 -5.12 32.45
C VAL A 338 -1.64 -3.66 32.25
N THR A 339 -2.52 -2.68 32.52
CA THR A 339 -2.17 -1.26 32.44
C THR A 339 -1.23 -0.83 33.57
N HIS A 340 -1.33 -1.41 34.77
CA HIS A 340 -0.44 -1.17 35.90
C HIS A 340 0.99 -1.67 35.62
N GLU A 341 1.13 -2.91 35.15
CA GLU A 341 2.43 -3.50 34.81
C GLU A 341 3.09 -2.80 33.61
N LEU A 342 2.31 -2.37 32.61
CA LEU A 342 2.81 -1.49 31.55
C LEU A 342 3.24 -0.12 32.09
N GLY A 343 2.62 0.36 33.18
CA GLY A 343 2.97 1.60 33.87
C GLY A 343 4.37 1.54 34.46
N HIS A 344 4.72 0.42 35.12
CA HIS A 344 6.09 0.14 35.58
C HIS A 344 7.08 0.00 34.42
N ASN A 345 6.72 -0.74 33.37
CA ASN A 345 7.54 -0.91 32.16
C ASN A 345 7.86 0.44 31.46
N LEU A 346 6.95 1.41 31.54
CA LEU A 346 7.11 2.80 31.11
C LEU A 346 7.60 3.73 32.25
N GLY A 347 8.20 3.14 33.27
CA GLY A 347 9.00 3.79 34.29
C GLY A 347 8.24 4.44 35.44
N SER A 348 6.93 4.23 35.60
CA SER A 348 6.18 4.74 36.76
C SER A 348 6.40 3.90 38.03
N ASN A 349 6.31 4.55 39.19
CA ASN A 349 6.15 3.89 40.50
C ASN A 349 4.67 3.86 40.92
N HIS A 350 4.36 3.14 42.00
CA HIS A 350 3.05 3.21 42.66
C HIS A 350 2.77 4.61 43.23
N THR A 351 1.50 4.91 43.52
CA THR A 351 1.12 6.15 44.22
C THR A 351 1.65 6.24 45.67
N GLN A 352 1.99 5.11 46.30
CA GLN A 352 2.55 5.03 47.66
C GLN A 352 4.07 5.26 47.74
N TRP A 353 4.74 5.50 46.60
CA TRP A 353 6.18 5.79 46.53
C TRP A 353 6.51 7.17 47.11
N CYS A 354 7.44 7.21 48.06
CA CYS A 354 7.82 8.44 48.75
C CYS A 354 8.70 9.40 47.92
N GLY A 355 9.06 9.03 46.69
CA GLY A 355 9.83 9.89 45.77
C GLY A 355 8.99 10.88 44.95
N TRP A 356 7.66 10.86 45.07
CA TRP A 356 6.79 11.87 44.47
C TRP A 356 6.90 13.23 45.20
N VAL A 357 6.68 14.32 44.46
CA VAL A 357 6.66 15.67 45.03
C VAL A 357 5.47 15.81 45.98
N GLY A 358 5.77 15.98 47.27
CA GLY A 358 4.79 16.03 48.36
C GLY A 358 4.68 14.74 49.19
N GLY A 359 5.37 13.65 48.81
CA GLY A 359 5.19 12.33 49.40
C GLY A 359 4.13 11.50 48.69
N ALA A 360 3.58 10.49 49.34
CA ALA A 360 2.62 9.57 48.74
C ALA A 360 1.36 10.30 48.22
N LEU A 361 0.82 9.84 47.10
CA LEU A 361 -0.28 10.48 46.37
C LEU A 361 -1.66 10.01 46.85
N ASP A 362 -1.75 8.89 47.56
CA ASP A 362 -2.94 8.44 48.26
C ASP A 362 -2.61 7.71 49.59
N ASN A 363 -3.65 7.24 50.31
CA ASN A 363 -3.54 6.44 51.52
C ASN A 363 -4.17 5.04 51.42
N CYS A 364 -4.41 4.52 50.20
CA CYS A 364 -5.07 3.24 50.00
C CYS A 364 -4.20 2.02 50.39
N TYR A 365 -2.91 2.22 50.62
CA TYR A 365 -2.00 1.22 51.16
C TYR A 365 -0.88 1.89 51.96
N THR A 366 -0.06 1.11 52.65
CA THR A 366 1.10 1.62 53.42
C THR A 366 2.17 2.20 52.50
N THR A 367 2.75 3.35 52.88
CA THR A 367 3.85 4.02 52.16
C THR A 367 5.10 3.17 52.08
N GLU A 368 5.75 3.12 50.92
CA GLU A 368 6.91 2.26 50.68
C GLU A 368 8.15 2.62 51.52
N VAL A 369 8.36 3.92 51.80
CA VAL A 369 9.57 4.43 52.48
C VAL A 369 9.25 5.47 53.56
N GLY A 370 8.31 5.15 54.46
CA GLY A 370 8.12 5.84 55.75
C GLY A 370 7.76 7.33 55.70
N CYS A 371 7.31 7.86 54.56
CA CYS A 371 6.81 9.22 54.43
C CYS A 371 5.38 9.36 54.99
N LEU A 372 4.85 10.59 54.99
CA LEU A 372 3.42 10.81 55.27
C LEU A 372 2.57 10.15 54.19
N GLN A 373 1.44 9.55 54.61
CA GLN A 373 0.41 9.06 53.68
C GLN A 373 -0.20 10.22 52.89
N GLY A 374 -0.65 9.93 51.66
CA GLY A 374 -1.38 10.90 50.85
C GLY A 374 -2.81 11.14 51.31
N PRO A 375 -3.56 12.00 50.61
CA PRO A 375 -4.99 12.17 50.85
C PRO A 375 -5.80 10.92 50.47
N PRO A 376 -6.99 10.68 51.06
CA PRO A 376 -7.91 9.68 50.54
C PRO A 376 -8.41 10.08 49.14
N PRO A 377 -8.60 9.12 48.21
CA PRO A 377 -9.17 9.39 46.89
C PRO A 377 -10.63 9.83 47.00
N VAL A 378 -11.05 10.75 46.13
CA VAL A 378 -12.41 11.33 46.18
C VAL A 378 -13.44 10.48 45.42
N ASN A 379 -13.02 9.82 44.33
CA ASN A 379 -13.88 9.07 43.40
C ASN A 379 -13.24 7.76 42.90
N GLY A 380 -12.37 7.15 43.73
CA GLY A 380 -11.56 5.96 43.41
C GLY A 380 -10.10 6.30 43.08
N GLY A 381 -9.22 5.29 43.15
CA GLY A 381 -7.79 5.44 42.86
C GLY A 381 -7.45 5.60 41.37
N THR A 382 -6.22 6.02 41.09
CA THR A 382 -5.62 6.00 39.73
C THR A 382 -5.05 4.62 39.40
N ILE A 383 -4.65 4.37 38.14
CA ILE A 383 -4.12 3.07 37.70
C ILE A 383 -2.94 2.57 38.54
N MET A 384 -2.03 3.45 38.98
CA MET A 384 -0.86 3.08 39.79
C MET A 384 -1.16 2.92 41.30
N SER A 385 -2.44 2.80 41.68
CA SER A 385 -2.87 2.76 43.08
C SER A 385 -3.36 1.39 43.56
N TYR A 386 -3.15 1.13 44.84
CA TYR A 386 -3.64 -0.06 45.52
C TYR A 386 -5.08 0.08 46.06
N CYS A 387 -5.82 1.15 45.70
CA CYS A 387 -7.23 1.33 46.09
C CYS A 387 -8.18 0.20 45.67
N HIS A 388 -7.78 -0.70 44.75
CA HIS A 388 -8.50 -1.94 44.45
C HIS A 388 -8.62 -2.91 45.65
N LEU A 389 -7.74 -2.79 46.65
CA LEU A 389 -7.78 -3.51 47.92
C LEU A 389 -8.74 -2.85 48.95
N THR A 390 -9.42 -1.76 48.57
CA THR A 390 -10.28 -0.95 49.43
C THR A 390 -11.67 -0.78 48.82
N SER A 391 -12.64 -0.31 49.60
CA SER A 391 -13.98 0.05 49.11
C SER A 391 -14.01 1.17 48.07
N ASN A 392 -12.90 1.88 47.85
CA ASN A 392 -12.82 3.00 46.90
C ASN A 392 -12.62 2.52 45.45
N GLY A 393 -12.05 1.33 45.25
CA GLY A 393 -11.73 0.80 43.92
C GLY A 393 -10.75 1.68 43.12
N ILE A 394 -10.68 1.41 41.81
CA ILE A 394 -9.89 2.19 40.83
C ILE A 394 -10.88 2.77 39.82
N ASN A 395 -10.76 4.06 39.48
CA ASN A 395 -11.66 4.70 38.52
C ASN A 395 -10.88 5.13 37.27
N PHE A 396 -11.26 4.59 36.11
CA PHE A 396 -10.56 4.84 34.84
C PHE A 396 -10.72 6.28 34.32
N SER A 397 -11.67 7.06 34.86
CA SER A 397 -11.72 8.52 34.63
C SER A 397 -10.52 9.28 35.24
N ASN A 398 -9.85 8.70 36.24
CA ASN A 398 -8.71 9.33 36.94
C ASN A 398 -7.35 9.05 36.26
N GLY A 399 -7.30 8.18 35.25
CA GLY A 399 -6.08 7.87 34.50
C GLY A 399 -4.94 7.36 35.40
N PHE A 400 -3.71 7.81 35.12
CA PHE A 400 -2.56 7.54 35.99
C PHE A 400 -2.41 8.60 37.09
N GLY A 401 -3.03 9.76 36.90
CA GLY A 401 -2.82 10.96 37.73
C GLY A 401 -1.54 11.71 37.31
N ALA A 402 -1.42 12.97 37.77
CA ALA A 402 -0.42 13.90 37.25
C ALA A 402 1.03 13.36 37.26
N GLN A 403 1.62 13.13 38.43
CA GLN A 403 3.05 12.74 38.51
C GLN A 403 3.35 11.36 37.89
N PRO A 404 2.52 10.31 38.07
CA PRO A 404 2.69 9.03 37.37
C PRO A 404 2.59 9.18 35.85
N GLY A 405 1.60 9.92 35.34
CA GLY A 405 1.41 10.18 33.90
C GLY A 405 2.54 11.05 33.30
N ASP A 406 3.02 12.05 34.03
CA ASP A 406 4.15 12.89 33.61
C ASP A 406 5.45 12.10 33.52
N ARG A 407 5.67 11.15 34.43
CA ARG A 407 6.81 10.24 34.39
C ARG A 407 6.73 9.27 33.21
N ILE A 408 5.55 8.71 32.93
CA ILE A 408 5.31 7.87 31.74
C ILE A 408 5.56 8.66 30.45
N ARG A 409 5.02 9.89 30.32
CA ARG A 409 5.30 10.80 29.21
C ARG A 409 6.79 11.03 29.02
N ALA A 410 7.50 11.36 30.10
CA ALA A 410 8.93 11.64 30.06
C ALA A 410 9.78 10.42 29.65
N VAL A 411 9.41 9.21 30.06
CA VAL A 411 10.10 7.98 29.62
C VAL A 411 9.85 7.73 28.14
N VAL A 412 8.60 7.85 27.66
CA VAL A 412 8.27 7.67 26.23
C VAL A 412 8.95 8.74 25.36
N SER A 413 8.92 10.02 25.73
CA SER A 413 9.52 11.09 24.93
C SER A 413 11.04 11.01 24.83
N ASN A 414 11.71 10.39 25.81
CA ASN A 414 13.16 10.16 25.79
C ASN A 414 13.56 8.79 25.18
N SER A 415 12.59 7.95 24.81
CA SER A 415 12.84 6.59 24.33
C SER A 415 12.94 6.50 22.80
N ALA A 416 14.04 7.01 22.25
CA ALA A 416 14.33 7.04 20.81
C ALA A 416 14.44 5.67 20.09
N CYS A 417 14.20 4.55 20.80
CA CYS A 417 14.14 3.21 20.22
C CYS A 417 12.73 2.81 19.74
N PHE A 418 11.66 3.43 20.25
CA PHE A 418 10.29 3.13 19.85
C PHE A 418 10.00 3.62 18.42
N GLY A 419 9.08 2.95 17.71
CA GLY A 419 8.64 3.34 16.36
C GLY A 419 9.68 3.21 15.23
N ASN A 420 10.88 2.71 15.50
CA ASN A 420 11.89 2.47 14.46
C ASN A 420 11.53 1.33 13.50
N CYS A 421 10.62 0.42 13.89
CA CYS A 421 10.24 -0.72 13.07
C CYS A 421 9.09 -0.39 12.11
N ARG A 422 9.39 0.31 11.01
CA ARG A 422 8.39 0.66 9.97
C ARG A 422 8.37 -0.28 8.77
N MET A 423 9.10 -1.40 8.81
CA MET A 423 9.14 -2.35 7.70
C MET A 423 7.75 -2.96 7.47
N THR A 424 7.33 -3.00 6.20
CA THR A 424 6.11 -3.71 5.77
C THR A 424 6.48 -4.69 4.66
N ILE A 425 5.76 -5.81 4.55
CA ILE A 425 6.06 -6.86 3.58
C ILE A 425 4.81 -7.27 2.79
N GLU A 426 4.96 -7.33 1.46
CA GLU A 426 3.95 -7.88 0.55
C GLU A 426 4.40 -9.26 0.06
N VAL A 427 3.44 -10.12 -0.32
CA VAL A 427 3.72 -11.48 -0.81
C VAL A 427 2.94 -11.79 -2.08
N THR A 428 3.66 -12.29 -3.08
CA THR A 428 3.11 -12.96 -4.26
C THR A 428 3.40 -14.46 -4.18
N LYS A 429 2.49 -15.32 -4.67
CA LYS A 429 2.67 -16.79 -4.63
C LYS A 429 2.21 -17.49 -5.92
N GLN A 430 2.81 -18.63 -6.17
CA GLN A 430 2.36 -19.62 -7.15
C GLN A 430 2.01 -20.91 -6.41
N ASP A 431 0.79 -21.40 -6.61
CA ASP A 431 0.34 -22.66 -6.01
C ASP A 431 1.00 -23.86 -6.69
N ALA A 432 1.28 -24.90 -5.90
CA ALA A 432 1.80 -26.17 -6.39
C ALA A 432 0.79 -26.88 -7.31
N SER A 433 1.22 -27.91 -8.01
CA SER A 433 0.42 -28.65 -8.99
C SER A 433 0.51 -30.15 -8.80
N CYS A 434 -0.61 -30.87 -8.94
CA CYS A 434 -0.66 -32.33 -8.85
C CYS A 434 0.02 -32.92 -7.59
N GLY A 435 0.00 -32.18 -6.48
CA GLY A 435 0.65 -32.56 -5.21
C GLY A 435 2.19 -32.47 -5.19
N GLN A 436 2.81 -31.86 -6.19
CA GLN A 436 4.27 -31.79 -6.35
C GLN A 436 4.91 -30.63 -5.58
N ASN A 437 6.22 -30.70 -5.37
CA ASN A 437 7.02 -29.63 -4.78
C ASN A 437 7.44 -28.59 -5.84
N ASN A 438 6.47 -27.92 -6.46
CA ASN A 438 6.68 -26.97 -7.57
C ASN A 438 6.02 -25.59 -7.37
N GLY A 439 5.41 -25.33 -6.22
CA GLY A 439 4.92 -24.00 -5.84
C GLY A 439 6.06 -23.06 -5.40
N SER A 440 5.74 -21.78 -5.25
CA SER A 440 6.70 -20.75 -4.83
C SER A 440 6.02 -19.56 -4.14
N ALA A 441 6.79 -18.77 -3.39
CA ALA A 441 6.33 -17.50 -2.83
C ALA A 441 7.47 -16.49 -2.76
N THR A 442 7.23 -15.27 -3.24
CA THR A 442 8.19 -14.15 -3.22
C THR A 442 7.67 -13.05 -2.32
N VAL A 443 8.54 -12.56 -1.44
CA VAL A 443 8.29 -11.51 -0.46
C VAL A 443 9.00 -10.23 -0.91
N VAL A 444 8.30 -9.10 -0.86
CA VAL A 444 8.88 -7.77 -1.09
C VAL A 444 8.80 -6.98 0.21
N ALA A 445 9.96 -6.62 0.76
CA ALA A 445 10.05 -5.77 1.93
C ALA A 445 10.23 -4.29 1.54
N THR A 446 9.47 -3.41 2.17
CA THR A 446 9.58 -1.96 2.02
C THR A 446 9.79 -1.30 3.39
N ASN A 447 10.41 -0.12 3.42
CA ASN A 447 10.70 0.65 4.65
C ASN A 447 11.60 -0.04 5.70
N GLY A 448 12.22 -1.19 5.38
CA GLY A 448 13.29 -1.79 6.19
C GLY A 448 14.62 -1.05 6.01
N THR A 449 15.41 -0.95 7.08
CA THR A 449 16.67 -0.21 7.11
C THR A 449 17.88 -1.14 7.01
N GLY A 450 18.75 -0.91 6.03
CA GLY A 450 19.98 -1.70 5.84
C GLY A 450 19.72 -3.08 5.19
N THR A 451 20.51 -4.09 5.56
CA THR A 451 20.45 -5.42 4.95
C THR A 451 19.19 -6.17 5.39
N ILE A 452 18.31 -6.50 4.43
CA ILE A 452 17.13 -7.33 4.70
C ILE A 452 17.49 -8.82 4.60
N THR A 453 17.13 -9.57 5.63
CA THR A 453 17.29 -11.02 5.74
C THR A 453 15.92 -11.70 5.83
N TYR A 454 15.84 -12.94 5.33
CA TYR A 454 14.60 -13.69 5.20
C TYR A 454 14.84 -15.15 5.61
N THR A 455 14.02 -15.67 6.51
CA THR A 455 14.06 -17.06 7.00
C THR A 455 12.69 -17.69 6.89
N TRP A 456 12.59 -18.80 6.16
CA TRP A 456 11.33 -19.54 5.96
C TRP A 456 11.19 -20.72 6.93
N SER A 457 9.95 -21.08 7.22
CA SER A 457 9.57 -22.19 8.13
C SER A 457 10.06 -23.57 7.72
N ASN A 458 10.56 -23.74 6.49
CA ASN A 458 11.19 -24.97 5.99
C ASN A 458 12.73 -24.90 5.96
N GLY A 459 13.33 -23.87 6.55
CA GLY A 459 14.78 -23.66 6.58
C GLY A 459 15.37 -22.99 5.33
N GLN A 460 14.57 -22.64 4.31
CA GLN A 460 15.06 -21.83 3.20
C GLN A 460 15.34 -20.40 3.65
N THR A 461 16.27 -19.72 2.97
CA THR A 461 16.64 -18.32 3.21
C THR A 461 16.59 -17.50 1.92
N GLY A 462 16.37 -16.19 2.07
CA GLY A 462 16.20 -15.27 0.94
C GLY A 462 14.73 -15.01 0.58
N ALA A 463 14.52 -13.98 -0.25
CA ALA A 463 13.20 -13.39 -0.49
C ALA A 463 12.19 -14.29 -1.23
N THR A 464 12.62 -15.41 -1.83
CA THR A 464 11.74 -16.34 -2.54
C THR A 464 11.87 -17.77 -2.03
N LEU A 465 10.77 -18.31 -1.52
CA LEU A 465 10.54 -19.73 -1.28
C LEU A 465 10.39 -20.44 -2.64
N ILE A 466 11.19 -21.47 -2.89
CA ILE A 466 11.14 -22.28 -4.12
C ILE A 466 10.88 -23.76 -3.82
N ASN A 467 10.35 -24.48 -4.81
CA ASN A 467 10.05 -25.92 -4.72
C ASN A 467 9.16 -26.26 -3.50
N ALA A 468 8.16 -25.41 -3.23
CA ALA A 468 7.19 -25.62 -2.17
C ALA A 468 6.15 -26.67 -2.60
N GLY A 469 5.79 -27.58 -1.69
CA GLY A 469 4.61 -28.42 -1.86
C GLY A 469 3.34 -27.68 -1.42
N PRO A 470 2.15 -28.27 -1.62
CA PRO A 470 0.93 -27.75 -0.99
C PRO A 470 1.07 -27.73 0.53
N GLY A 471 0.88 -26.58 1.16
CA GLY A 471 1.08 -26.39 2.60
C GLY A 471 1.17 -24.93 3.03
N THR A 472 1.16 -24.70 4.33
CA THR A 472 1.33 -23.36 4.93
C THR A 472 2.76 -23.15 5.39
N TYR A 473 3.39 -22.11 4.86
CA TYR A 473 4.74 -21.66 5.21
C TYR A 473 4.65 -20.31 5.93
N HIS A 474 5.62 -20.01 6.79
CA HIS A 474 5.82 -18.65 7.30
C HIS A 474 7.21 -18.14 6.95
N VAL A 475 7.34 -16.82 6.81
CA VAL A 475 8.60 -16.11 6.61
C VAL A 475 8.78 -15.09 7.72
N THR A 476 9.95 -15.11 8.36
CA THR A 476 10.42 -14.01 9.21
C THR A 476 11.37 -13.16 8.38
N VAL A 477 11.08 -11.86 8.30
CA VAL A 477 11.90 -10.86 7.62
C VAL A 477 12.50 -9.94 8.67
N LYS A 478 13.82 -9.73 8.63
CA LYS A 478 14.56 -8.91 9.60
C LYS A 478 15.51 -7.96 8.88
N ASP A 479 15.49 -6.68 9.26
CA ASP A 479 16.39 -5.66 8.69
C ASP A 479 17.68 -5.45 9.49
N GLY A 480 18.53 -4.54 9.02
CA GLY A 480 19.83 -4.23 9.62
C GLY A 480 19.77 -3.49 10.96
N ILE A 481 18.60 -3.00 11.40
CA ILE A 481 18.38 -2.44 12.75
C ILE A 481 17.56 -3.40 13.64
N SER A 482 17.37 -4.65 13.19
CA SER A 482 16.57 -5.68 13.85
C SER A 482 15.07 -5.36 13.99
N CYS A 483 14.52 -4.50 13.14
CA CYS A 483 13.07 -4.51 12.89
C CYS A 483 12.66 -5.83 12.25
N GLN A 484 11.51 -6.37 12.66
CA GLN A 484 11.05 -7.70 12.28
C GLN A 484 9.60 -7.70 11.84
N VAL A 485 9.32 -8.48 10.80
CA VAL A 485 7.97 -8.72 10.28
C VAL A 485 7.82 -10.21 9.98
N MET A 486 6.65 -10.79 10.26
CA MET A 486 6.40 -12.20 9.96
C MET A 486 5.06 -12.38 9.24
N GLN A 487 5.08 -13.06 8.11
CA GLN A 487 3.91 -13.31 7.25
C GLN A 487 3.72 -14.81 7.02
N VAL A 488 2.46 -15.26 6.93
CA VAL A 488 2.10 -16.62 6.48
C VAL A 488 1.74 -16.62 5.00
N VAL A 489 2.08 -17.73 4.33
CA VAL A 489 1.80 -17.98 2.92
C VAL A 489 1.32 -19.42 2.77
N THR A 490 0.08 -19.61 2.33
CA THR A 490 -0.45 -20.94 2.00
C THR A 490 -0.32 -21.21 0.52
N ILE A 491 0.52 -22.18 0.18
CA ILE A 491 0.66 -22.77 -1.15
C ILE A 491 -0.46 -23.81 -1.31
N GLY A 492 -1.37 -23.55 -2.22
CA GLY A 492 -2.44 -24.48 -2.60
C GLY A 492 -1.97 -25.60 -3.53
N ASN A 493 -2.91 -26.44 -3.96
CA ASN A 493 -2.71 -27.45 -5.00
C ASN A 493 -3.66 -27.15 -6.16
N SER A 494 -3.12 -26.91 -7.35
CA SER A 494 -3.84 -26.34 -8.50
C SER A 494 -3.57 -27.09 -9.80
N GLY A 495 -4.59 -27.20 -10.65
CA GLY A 495 -4.51 -27.83 -11.97
C GLY A 495 -4.83 -29.33 -12.02
N SER A 496 -5.30 -29.75 -13.20
CA SER A 496 -5.70 -31.14 -13.54
C SER A 496 -5.05 -31.64 -14.84
N THR A 497 -4.20 -30.84 -15.46
CA THR A 497 -3.68 -31.06 -16.82
C THR A 497 -2.17 -31.29 -16.77
N LEU A 498 -1.70 -32.32 -17.49
CA LEU A 498 -0.31 -32.77 -17.50
C LEU A 498 0.29 -32.59 -18.91
N THR A 499 1.38 -31.81 -19.02
CA THR A 499 2.02 -31.47 -20.30
C THR A 499 3.28 -32.29 -20.56
N PHE A 500 3.37 -32.93 -21.73
CA PHE A 500 4.53 -33.72 -22.15
C PHE A 500 4.59 -33.82 -23.69
N ALA A 501 5.70 -34.34 -24.24
CA ALA A 501 5.94 -34.43 -25.69
C ALA A 501 5.88 -35.88 -26.22
N MET A 502 5.70 -36.01 -27.55
CA MET A 502 5.79 -37.27 -28.30
C MET A 502 6.43 -37.04 -29.67
N THR A 503 7.32 -37.92 -30.12
CA THR A 503 8.14 -37.80 -31.33
C THR A 503 8.36 -39.16 -32.03
N PRO A 504 8.26 -39.24 -33.38
CA PRO A 504 8.69 -40.41 -34.15
C PRO A 504 10.21 -40.46 -34.36
N ASN A 505 10.79 -41.65 -34.60
CA ASN A 505 12.22 -41.83 -34.91
C ASN A 505 12.61 -41.55 -36.37
N GLY A 506 11.86 -40.68 -37.06
CA GLY A 506 12.03 -40.35 -38.48
C GLY A 506 10.79 -39.67 -39.05
N THR A 507 10.65 -39.65 -40.37
CA THR A 507 9.39 -39.27 -41.04
C THR A 507 8.29 -40.26 -40.64
N ALA A 508 7.06 -39.79 -40.45
CA ALA A 508 5.95 -40.59 -39.95
C ALA A 508 5.33 -41.55 -41.01
N GLY A 509 6.14 -42.46 -41.56
CA GLY A 509 5.69 -43.48 -42.51
C GLY A 509 6.80 -44.41 -42.97
N PHE A 510 6.42 -45.50 -43.64
CA PHE A 510 7.32 -46.57 -44.08
C PHE A 510 6.86 -47.21 -45.40
N CYS A 511 7.78 -47.79 -46.18
CA CYS A 511 7.44 -48.54 -47.39
C CYS A 511 6.65 -49.82 -47.06
N SER A 512 5.86 -50.35 -48.00
CA SER A 512 5.05 -51.55 -47.78
C SER A 512 5.88 -52.73 -47.25
N GLY A 513 5.64 -53.12 -45.98
CA GLY A 513 6.40 -54.14 -45.25
C GLY A 513 7.39 -53.62 -44.18
N GLY A 514 7.50 -52.30 -43.99
CA GLY A 514 8.38 -51.66 -43.00
C GLY A 514 7.79 -51.45 -41.59
N ASN A 515 8.47 -50.64 -40.78
CA ASN A 515 8.07 -50.25 -39.41
C ASN A 515 8.61 -48.85 -39.03
N LEU A 516 8.16 -48.34 -37.87
CA LEU A 516 8.53 -47.02 -37.31
C LEU A 516 8.41 -47.05 -35.76
N LEU A 517 9.21 -46.27 -35.03
CA LEU A 517 9.15 -46.14 -33.57
C LEU A 517 8.62 -44.76 -33.14
N LEU A 518 7.74 -44.73 -32.13
CA LEU A 518 7.24 -43.54 -31.46
C LEU A 518 7.76 -43.48 -30.01
N SER A 519 8.13 -42.29 -29.53
CA SER A 519 8.66 -42.05 -28.19
C SER A 519 7.96 -40.88 -27.51
N ALA A 520 7.65 -41.01 -26.22
CA ALA A 520 7.09 -39.98 -25.35
C ALA A 520 8.08 -39.56 -24.26
N THR A 521 7.92 -38.37 -23.68
CA THR A 521 8.75 -37.89 -22.56
C THR A 521 8.74 -38.90 -21.40
N ALA A 522 9.90 -39.47 -21.08
CA ALA A 522 10.04 -40.46 -20.02
C ALA A 522 10.14 -39.80 -18.63
N ASN A 523 9.22 -40.16 -17.74
CA ASN A 523 9.19 -39.77 -16.33
C ASN A 523 8.72 -40.97 -15.48
N PRO A 524 9.45 -41.36 -14.39
CA PRO A 524 9.05 -42.45 -13.51
C PRO A 524 7.72 -42.27 -12.76
N GLY A 525 7.25 -41.02 -12.59
CA GLY A 525 6.00 -40.69 -11.91
C GLY A 525 4.76 -40.69 -12.80
N TYR A 526 4.89 -41.06 -14.08
CA TYR A 526 3.79 -41.10 -15.06
C TYR A 526 3.45 -42.54 -15.45
N ALA A 527 2.16 -42.85 -15.52
CA ALA A 527 1.65 -44.03 -16.22
C ALA A 527 1.20 -43.65 -17.63
N TYR A 528 1.52 -44.47 -18.64
CA TYR A 528 1.20 -44.22 -20.05
C TYR A 528 0.15 -45.21 -20.57
N VAL A 529 -0.71 -44.76 -21.49
CA VAL A 529 -1.66 -45.61 -22.22
C VAL A 529 -1.65 -45.21 -23.69
N TRP A 530 -1.21 -46.11 -24.57
CA TRP A 530 -1.23 -45.89 -26.02
C TRP A 530 -2.55 -46.35 -26.66
N LYS A 531 -2.92 -45.67 -27.75
CA LYS A 531 -4.10 -45.95 -28.57
C LYS A 531 -3.76 -45.90 -30.06
N LYS A 532 -4.47 -46.68 -30.87
CA LYS A 532 -4.52 -46.59 -32.34
C LYS A 532 -5.96 -46.31 -32.77
N ASP A 533 -6.17 -45.27 -33.57
CA ASP A 533 -7.47 -44.84 -34.10
C ASP A 533 -8.57 -44.81 -33.01
N GLY A 534 -8.23 -44.22 -31.86
CA GLY A 534 -9.10 -44.12 -30.67
C GLY A 534 -9.11 -45.34 -29.73
N ASN A 535 -8.71 -46.52 -30.20
CA ASN A 535 -8.79 -47.79 -29.47
C ASN A 535 -7.51 -48.07 -28.67
N THR A 536 -7.65 -48.50 -27.41
CA THR A 536 -6.51 -48.81 -26.52
C THR A 536 -5.68 -50.00 -26.99
N ILE A 537 -4.37 -49.81 -27.04
CA ILE A 537 -3.41 -50.86 -27.39
C ILE A 537 -3.07 -51.63 -26.10
N SER A 538 -3.52 -52.88 -26.00
CA SER A 538 -3.26 -53.71 -24.81
C SER A 538 -1.77 -53.93 -24.57
N GLY A 539 -1.33 -53.83 -23.31
CA GLY A 539 0.07 -53.99 -22.90
C GLY A 539 1.00 -52.80 -23.19
N ALA A 540 0.57 -51.79 -23.94
CA ALA A 540 1.41 -50.62 -24.27
C ALA A 540 1.37 -49.56 -23.15
N THR A 541 2.20 -49.76 -22.12
CA THR A 541 2.28 -48.90 -20.91
C THR A 541 3.63 -48.19 -20.72
N THR A 542 4.61 -48.44 -21.58
CA THR A 542 5.92 -47.77 -21.58
C THR A 542 5.88 -46.46 -22.37
N SER A 543 6.93 -45.64 -22.25
CA SER A 543 7.06 -44.39 -23.01
C SER A 543 7.45 -44.56 -24.49
N ASN A 544 7.54 -45.79 -25.02
CA ASN A 544 7.92 -46.07 -26.41
C ASN A 544 6.99 -47.10 -27.05
N TYR A 545 6.62 -46.93 -28.33
CA TYR A 545 5.78 -47.88 -29.06
C TYR A 545 6.18 -48.01 -30.53
N ASN A 546 6.28 -49.25 -31.04
CA ASN A 546 6.71 -49.55 -32.40
C ASN A 546 5.51 -49.93 -33.29
N VAL A 547 5.35 -49.24 -34.42
CA VAL A 547 4.21 -49.38 -35.34
C VAL A 547 4.62 -50.07 -36.64
N THR A 548 3.73 -50.91 -37.19
CA THR A 548 3.93 -51.72 -38.41
C THR A 548 2.80 -51.58 -39.41
N VAL A 549 1.78 -50.76 -39.09
CA VAL A 549 0.58 -50.50 -39.90
C VAL A 549 0.23 -49.00 -39.84
N PRO A 550 -0.33 -48.42 -40.92
CA PRO A 550 -0.74 -47.01 -40.92
C PRO A 550 -1.92 -46.74 -39.98
N GLY A 551 -2.07 -45.49 -39.54
CA GLY A 551 -3.15 -45.03 -38.67
C GLY A 551 -2.75 -43.85 -37.78
N THR A 552 -3.71 -43.36 -37.00
CA THR A 552 -3.51 -42.31 -36.00
C THR A 552 -3.15 -42.94 -34.66
N TYR A 553 -1.99 -42.62 -34.11
CA TYR A 553 -1.55 -43.06 -32.79
C TYR A 553 -1.66 -41.93 -31.78
N SER A 554 -2.01 -42.26 -30.54
CA SER A 554 -2.03 -41.29 -29.43
C SER A 554 -1.60 -41.94 -28.12
N VAL A 555 -0.94 -41.18 -27.25
CA VAL A 555 -0.55 -41.60 -25.91
C VAL A 555 -1.14 -40.67 -24.87
N THR A 556 -1.73 -41.23 -23.82
CA THR A 556 -2.19 -40.50 -22.63
C THR A 556 -1.20 -40.76 -21.50
N ALA A 557 -0.80 -39.71 -20.78
CA ALA A 557 0.01 -39.82 -19.58
C ALA A 557 -0.77 -39.30 -18.36
N THR A 558 -0.65 -40.00 -17.22
CA THR A 558 -1.36 -39.68 -15.97
C THR A 558 -0.43 -39.67 -14.76
N SER A 559 -0.64 -38.72 -13.85
CA SER A 559 0.03 -38.68 -12.55
C SER A 559 -0.90 -38.09 -11.49
N GLY A 560 -1.24 -38.87 -10.46
CA GLY A 560 -2.30 -38.52 -9.50
C GLY A 560 -3.64 -38.29 -10.20
N ILE A 561 -4.28 -37.15 -9.92
CA ILE A 561 -5.53 -36.72 -10.58
C ILE A 561 -5.31 -36.04 -11.95
N CYS A 562 -4.05 -35.82 -12.36
CA CYS A 562 -3.70 -35.03 -13.54
C CYS A 562 -3.49 -35.92 -14.77
N SER A 563 -3.95 -35.47 -15.95
CA SER A 563 -3.78 -36.19 -17.22
C SER A 563 -3.53 -35.29 -18.43
N GLY A 564 -3.00 -35.86 -19.51
CA GLY A 564 -2.83 -35.21 -20.81
C GLY A 564 -2.62 -36.23 -21.93
N THR A 565 -2.79 -35.82 -23.19
CA THR A 565 -2.75 -36.73 -24.36
C THR A 565 -2.10 -36.06 -25.58
N GLN A 566 -1.18 -36.77 -26.25
CA GLN A 566 -0.52 -36.36 -27.50
C GLN A 566 -0.87 -37.32 -28.66
N SER A 567 -0.82 -36.90 -29.93
CA SER A 567 -1.17 -37.74 -31.09
C SER A 567 -0.36 -37.42 -32.38
N VAL A 568 -0.24 -38.41 -33.28
CA VAL A 568 0.47 -38.35 -34.58
C VAL A 568 -0.17 -39.33 -35.59
N VAL A 569 -0.05 -39.08 -36.89
CA VAL A 569 -0.56 -39.93 -37.97
C VAL A 569 0.60 -40.62 -38.72
N VAL A 570 0.44 -41.89 -39.09
CA VAL A 570 1.48 -42.71 -39.75
C VAL A 570 0.97 -43.32 -41.07
N SER A 571 1.77 -43.29 -42.15
CA SER A 571 1.36 -43.67 -43.52
C SER A 571 2.29 -44.67 -44.23
N ILE A 572 1.84 -45.22 -45.37
CA ILE A 572 2.66 -46.06 -46.27
C ILE A 572 3.28 -45.19 -47.39
N LEU A 573 4.52 -45.49 -47.80
CA LEU A 573 5.28 -44.76 -48.83
C LEU A 573 5.25 -45.45 -50.22
N PRO A 574 5.19 -44.67 -51.33
CA PRO A 574 5.08 -45.18 -52.71
C PRO A 574 6.44 -45.55 -53.36
N PRO A 575 6.44 -46.26 -54.51
CA PRO A 575 7.65 -46.59 -55.27
C PRO A 575 8.35 -45.37 -55.91
N PRO A 576 9.64 -45.48 -56.27
CA PRO A 576 10.44 -44.36 -56.76
C PRO A 576 10.05 -43.90 -58.17
N THR A 577 9.98 -42.58 -58.37
CA THR A 577 9.78 -41.95 -59.70
C THR A 577 11.14 -41.63 -60.32
N ALA A 578 11.35 -41.93 -61.60
CA ALA A 578 12.55 -41.53 -62.33
C ALA A 578 12.39 -40.13 -62.93
N THR A 579 13.30 -39.20 -62.60
CA THR A 579 13.28 -37.82 -63.11
C THR A 579 14.66 -37.40 -63.59
N VAL A 580 14.74 -36.81 -64.79
CA VAL A 580 15.90 -36.00 -65.20
C VAL A 580 15.55 -34.55 -64.95
N ASN A 581 16.34 -33.90 -64.10
CA ASN A 581 16.29 -32.47 -63.87
C ASN A 581 17.56 -31.84 -64.43
N ALA A 582 17.42 -30.91 -65.38
CA ALA A 582 18.54 -30.10 -65.80
C ALA A 582 19.01 -29.22 -64.63
N GLY A 583 20.25 -29.39 -64.18
CA GLY A 583 20.89 -28.58 -63.12
C GLY A 583 21.35 -27.21 -63.58
N GLY A 584 20.82 -26.74 -64.71
CA GLY A 584 21.08 -25.44 -65.31
C GLY A 584 20.11 -25.22 -66.47
N PRO A 585 20.13 -24.04 -67.11
CA PRO A 585 19.29 -23.76 -68.26
C PRO A 585 19.61 -24.74 -69.40
N THR A 586 18.60 -25.41 -69.96
CA THR A 586 18.83 -26.22 -71.18
C THR A 586 18.96 -25.37 -72.44
N VAL A 587 18.59 -24.09 -72.37
CA VAL A 587 18.89 -23.09 -73.40
C VAL A 587 19.99 -22.18 -72.87
N PHE A 588 21.21 -22.29 -73.39
CA PHE A 588 22.39 -21.55 -72.90
C PHE A 588 23.15 -20.84 -74.03
N CYS A 589 24.19 -20.07 -73.69
CA CYS A 589 25.01 -19.35 -74.69
C CYS A 589 26.22 -20.18 -75.14
N GLY A 590 26.70 -19.96 -76.37
CA GLY A 590 27.85 -20.68 -76.92
C GLY A 590 29.06 -20.72 -75.99
N GLY A 591 29.65 -21.91 -75.82
CA GLY A 591 30.78 -22.17 -74.90
C GLY A 591 30.41 -22.76 -73.52
N ASN A 592 29.12 -22.89 -73.21
CA ASN A 592 28.64 -23.48 -71.95
C ASN A 592 28.18 -24.94 -72.11
N ASN A 593 27.73 -25.57 -71.03
CA ASN A 593 27.07 -26.88 -71.00
C ASN A 593 25.96 -26.89 -69.93
N VAL A 594 25.12 -27.93 -69.94
CA VAL A 594 24.14 -28.19 -68.86
C VAL A 594 24.40 -29.55 -68.22
N LEU A 595 24.54 -29.58 -66.90
CA LEU A 595 24.60 -30.83 -66.13
C LEU A 595 23.19 -31.36 -65.91
N LEU A 596 22.83 -32.44 -66.58
CA LEU A 596 21.60 -33.20 -66.34
C LEU A 596 21.79 -34.07 -65.09
N ASN A 597 20.83 -34.04 -64.17
CA ASN A 597 20.87 -34.79 -62.93
C ASN A 597 19.69 -35.76 -62.86
N GLY A 598 19.97 -37.01 -62.53
CA GLY A 598 18.96 -37.95 -62.07
C GLY A 598 18.56 -37.66 -60.63
N ASN A 599 17.43 -38.22 -60.20
CA ASN A 599 17.14 -38.32 -58.78
C ASN A 599 18.08 -39.34 -58.12
N ALA A 600 19.12 -38.83 -57.46
CA ALA A 600 20.11 -39.65 -56.78
C ALA A 600 19.55 -40.28 -55.48
N GLY A 601 20.06 -41.46 -55.14
CA GLY A 601 19.74 -42.18 -53.91
C GLY A 601 20.78 -43.28 -53.65
N GLY A 602 21.09 -43.53 -52.37
CA GLY A 602 22.17 -44.42 -51.93
C GLY A 602 21.96 -45.92 -52.19
N SER A 603 21.01 -46.28 -53.07
CA SER A 603 20.68 -47.66 -53.42
C SER A 603 20.24 -47.81 -54.89
N TYR A 604 20.44 -46.78 -55.72
CA TYR A 604 20.10 -46.81 -57.15
C TYR A 604 21.29 -47.13 -58.05
N THR A 605 21.02 -47.79 -59.18
CA THR A 605 21.88 -47.85 -60.38
C THR A 605 21.33 -46.95 -61.50
N TYR A 606 22.15 -46.54 -62.48
CA TYR A 606 21.83 -45.49 -63.46
C TYR A 606 22.33 -45.82 -64.89
N GLN A 607 21.63 -45.36 -65.93
CA GLN A 607 22.11 -45.33 -67.33
C GLN A 607 21.45 -44.20 -68.14
N TRP A 608 22.26 -43.36 -68.80
CA TRP A 608 21.80 -42.22 -69.63
C TRP A 608 21.70 -42.53 -71.13
N TYR A 609 20.84 -41.78 -71.82
CA TYR A 609 20.60 -41.86 -73.26
C TYR A 609 20.53 -40.45 -73.88
N SER A 610 20.89 -40.33 -75.17
CA SER A 610 20.65 -39.14 -75.99
C SER A 610 19.96 -39.55 -77.29
N ASN A 611 18.87 -38.86 -77.65
CA ASN A 611 18.00 -39.17 -78.80
C ASN A 611 17.61 -40.67 -78.88
N GLY A 612 17.40 -41.30 -77.71
CA GLY A 612 17.08 -42.73 -77.57
C GLY A 612 18.26 -43.70 -77.61
N ILE A 613 19.48 -43.25 -77.92
CA ILE A 613 20.69 -44.08 -77.97
C ILE A 613 21.44 -44.01 -76.63
N ALA A 614 21.85 -45.17 -76.09
CA ALA A 614 22.57 -45.22 -74.82
C ALA A 614 23.94 -44.53 -74.91
N ILE A 615 24.23 -43.63 -73.97
CA ILE A 615 25.52 -42.94 -73.93
C ILE A 615 26.54 -43.84 -73.23
N ALA A 616 27.55 -44.29 -73.98
CA ALA A 616 28.57 -45.20 -73.48
C ALA A 616 29.31 -44.63 -72.26
N GLY A 617 29.40 -45.40 -71.18
CA GLY A 617 30.05 -45.01 -69.93
C GLY A 617 29.23 -44.06 -69.03
N ALA A 618 28.06 -43.58 -69.46
CA ALA A 618 27.22 -42.69 -68.67
C ALA A 618 26.32 -43.47 -67.68
N THR A 619 26.95 -44.01 -66.64
CA THR A 619 26.31 -44.82 -65.57
C THR A 619 26.30 -44.14 -64.19
N GLY A 620 26.68 -42.86 -64.13
CA GLY A 620 26.57 -42.04 -62.92
C GLY A 620 25.19 -41.39 -62.75
N PRO A 621 24.88 -40.82 -61.57
CA PRO A 621 23.63 -40.10 -61.33
C PRO A 621 23.51 -38.77 -62.11
N THR A 622 24.53 -38.36 -62.87
CA THR A 622 24.56 -37.10 -63.63
C THR A 622 25.25 -37.27 -64.99
N TYR A 623 24.99 -36.36 -65.93
CA TYR A 623 25.61 -36.31 -67.26
C TYR A 623 25.69 -34.87 -67.77
N SER A 624 26.83 -34.43 -68.35
CA SER A 624 26.99 -33.07 -68.89
C SER A 624 26.73 -33.02 -70.39
N ALA A 625 25.70 -32.26 -70.80
CA ALA A 625 25.32 -32.05 -72.18
C ALA A 625 25.85 -30.71 -72.71
N THR A 626 26.75 -30.76 -73.70
CA THR A 626 27.35 -29.61 -74.39
C THR A 626 26.64 -29.24 -75.70
N ASN A 627 25.82 -30.14 -76.23
CA ASN A 627 25.25 -30.06 -77.58
C ASN A 627 23.72 -29.98 -77.55
N THR A 628 23.13 -29.56 -78.67
CA THR A 628 21.66 -29.56 -78.88
C THR A 628 21.15 -30.99 -79.09
N GLY A 629 20.10 -31.40 -78.38
CA GLY A 629 19.54 -32.76 -78.42
C GLY A 629 18.65 -33.09 -77.21
N ASP A 630 17.99 -34.25 -77.25
CA ASP A 630 17.10 -34.74 -76.19
C ASP A 630 17.77 -35.85 -75.36
N TYR A 631 17.55 -35.88 -74.04
CA TYR A 631 18.24 -36.78 -73.11
C TYR A 631 17.30 -37.45 -72.09
N THR A 632 17.52 -38.74 -71.76
CA THR A 632 16.74 -39.52 -70.76
C THR A 632 17.64 -40.36 -69.84
N LEU A 633 17.07 -40.83 -68.72
CA LEU A 633 17.72 -41.66 -67.69
C LEU A 633 16.83 -42.83 -67.25
N LYS A 634 17.44 -44.00 -67.01
CA LYS A 634 16.84 -45.13 -66.28
C LYS A 634 17.47 -45.28 -64.88
N ILE A 635 16.66 -45.62 -63.87
CA ILE A 635 17.11 -45.99 -62.51
C ILE A 635 16.46 -47.28 -61.98
N SER A 636 17.07 -47.91 -60.97
CA SER A 636 16.55 -49.09 -60.28
C SER A 636 16.94 -49.13 -58.80
N ALA A 637 15.99 -49.38 -57.88
CA ALA A 637 16.23 -49.63 -56.46
C ALA A 637 16.04 -51.12 -56.10
N GLY A 638 17.09 -51.75 -55.59
CA GLY A 638 17.08 -53.18 -55.30
C GLY A 638 16.84 -54.01 -56.57
N SER A 639 16.19 -55.17 -56.41
CA SER A 639 15.97 -56.12 -57.51
C SER A 639 14.58 -56.03 -58.17
N THR A 640 13.69 -55.14 -57.70
CA THR A 640 12.26 -55.17 -58.08
C THR A 640 11.59 -53.81 -58.34
N CYS A 641 12.31 -52.68 -58.29
CA CYS A 641 11.74 -51.34 -58.50
C CYS A 641 12.54 -50.51 -59.51
N GLU A 642 12.21 -50.61 -60.81
CA GLU A 642 12.78 -49.79 -61.88
C GLU A 642 11.87 -48.64 -62.33
N ALA A 643 12.45 -47.55 -62.86
CA ALA A 643 11.74 -46.48 -63.55
C ALA A 643 12.62 -45.79 -64.62
N THR A 644 12.00 -45.12 -65.60
CA THR A 644 12.70 -44.36 -66.68
C THR A 644 12.05 -42.98 -66.85
N SER A 645 12.85 -41.96 -67.14
CA SER A 645 12.40 -40.56 -67.20
C SER A 645 11.74 -40.17 -68.53
N ALA A 646 11.02 -39.04 -68.51
CA ALA A 646 10.74 -38.25 -69.70
C ALA A 646 12.03 -37.62 -70.29
N PRO A 647 12.03 -37.21 -71.58
CA PRO A 647 13.17 -36.57 -72.22
C PRO A 647 13.34 -35.09 -71.85
N VAL A 648 14.58 -34.59 -71.94
CA VAL A 648 14.96 -33.19 -71.68
C VAL A 648 15.77 -32.62 -72.86
N SER A 649 15.25 -31.56 -73.48
CA SER A 649 15.80 -30.92 -74.70
C SER A 649 16.77 -29.78 -74.42
N VAL A 650 17.91 -29.74 -75.14
CA VAL A 650 19.01 -28.76 -74.99
C VAL A 650 19.22 -27.93 -76.28
N ILE A 651 19.56 -26.62 -76.16
CA ILE A 651 19.65 -25.60 -77.24
C ILE A 651 20.74 -24.54 -76.93
N VAL A 652 21.38 -23.92 -77.93
CA VAL A 652 22.47 -22.92 -77.77
C VAL A 652 22.22 -21.56 -78.49
N LYS A 653 22.66 -20.41 -77.91
CA LYS A 653 22.37 -19.01 -78.35
C LYS A 653 23.56 -18.00 -78.23
N ALA A 654 23.35 -16.72 -78.57
CA ALA A 654 24.33 -15.62 -78.61
C ALA A 654 23.83 -14.30 -77.92
N ALA A 655 24.71 -13.30 -77.70
CA ALA A 655 24.57 -12.25 -76.67
C ALA A 655 24.36 -10.76 -77.15
N PRO A 656 23.83 -9.86 -76.29
CA PRO A 656 23.40 -8.49 -76.65
C PRO A 656 24.43 -7.35 -76.37
N ALA A 657 24.02 -6.09 -76.65
CA ALA A 657 24.77 -4.85 -76.39
C ALA A 657 24.27 -4.08 -75.15
N SER A 658 25.13 -3.24 -74.53
CA SER A 658 24.87 -2.57 -73.23
C SER A 658 25.40 -1.12 -73.17
N GLY A 659 24.80 -0.28 -72.29
CA GLY A 659 25.19 1.13 -72.03
C GLY A 659 24.29 1.79 -70.97
N LEU A 660 24.76 2.86 -70.31
CA LEU A 660 24.10 3.48 -69.14
C LEU A 660 24.44 4.99 -68.99
N ILE A 661 23.47 5.84 -68.62
CA ILE A 661 23.61 7.28 -68.32
C ILE A 661 22.83 7.71 -67.06
N ALA A 662 23.08 8.93 -66.55
CA ALA A 662 22.36 9.58 -65.45
C ALA A 662 21.81 10.96 -65.87
N THR A 663 20.69 11.40 -65.28
CA THR A 663 19.94 12.59 -65.72
C THR A 663 19.87 13.72 -64.69
N GLY A 664 20.63 13.65 -63.60
CA GLY A 664 20.62 14.65 -62.52
C GLY A 664 21.86 14.55 -61.60
N LEU A 665 21.87 15.33 -60.52
CA LEU A 665 22.97 15.29 -59.53
C LEU A 665 23.01 13.93 -58.82
N THR A 666 24.18 13.30 -58.79
CA THR A 666 24.39 12.00 -58.15
C THR A 666 24.84 12.09 -56.69
N SER A 667 24.78 13.28 -56.06
CA SER A 667 25.11 13.51 -54.64
C SER A 667 23.99 14.28 -53.93
N PHE A 668 23.39 13.72 -52.87
CA PHE A 668 22.25 14.32 -52.15
C PHE A 668 22.07 13.79 -50.72
N CYS A 669 21.22 14.44 -49.90
CA CYS A 669 20.86 13.96 -48.56
C CYS A 669 19.84 12.81 -48.62
N ALA A 670 19.86 11.92 -47.63
CA ALA A 670 18.92 10.81 -47.48
C ALA A 670 17.45 11.26 -47.57
N GLY A 671 16.69 10.61 -48.47
CA GLY A 671 15.29 10.95 -48.80
C GLY A 671 15.08 11.56 -50.19
N ASN A 672 16.15 11.88 -50.93
CA ASN A 672 16.10 12.37 -52.32
C ASN A 672 16.45 11.24 -53.32
N SER A 673 16.43 11.54 -54.63
CA SER A 673 16.79 10.56 -55.68
C SER A 673 17.40 11.16 -56.94
N VAL A 674 18.01 10.30 -57.77
CA VAL A 674 18.49 10.62 -59.13
C VAL A 674 18.06 9.54 -60.13
N ALA A 675 17.64 9.93 -61.34
CA ALA A 675 17.24 8.99 -62.38
C ALA A 675 18.40 8.59 -63.32
N LEU A 676 18.38 7.33 -63.72
CA LEU A 676 19.38 6.62 -64.55
C LEU A 676 18.68 5.95 -65.74
N SER A 677 19.34 5.84 -66.90
CA SER A 677 18.74 5.33 -68.15
C SER A 677 19.67 4.41 -68.96
N SER A 678 19.12 3.35 -69.55
CA SER A 678 19.82 2.30 -70.31
C SER A 678 19.47 2.29 -71.80
N VAL A 679 20.24 1.55 -72.60
CA VAL A 679 20.03 1.35 -74.05
C VAL A 679 18.80 0.46 -74.35
N THR A 680 18.02 0.81 -75.37
CA THR A 680 16.76 0.12 -75.71
C THR A 680 16.87 -0.79 -76.93
N GLY A 681 16.20 -1.96 -76.88
CA GLY A 681 16.22 -2.95 -77.96
C GLY A 681 15.03 -3.92 -77.89
N THR A 682 14.60 -4.43 -79.05
CA THR A 682 13.43 -5.30 -79.16
C THR A 682 13.69 -6.65 -78.49
N GLY A 683 12.87 -7.00 -77.49
CA GLY A 683 13.02 -8.24 -76.73
C GLY A 683 14.16 -8.22 -75.69
N TYR A 684 14.71 -7.05 -75.38
CA TYR A 684 15.67 -6.90 -74.28
C TYR A 684 14.94 -6.83 -72.92
N THR A 685 15.51 -7.49 -71.92
CA THR A 685 15.15 -7.30 -70.50
C THR A 685 16.27 -6.57 -69.76
N TYR A 686 15.89 -5.87 -68.68
CA TYR A 686 16.78 -5.06 -67.86
C TYR A 686 16.83 -5.62 -66.45
N GLU A 687 18.00 -5.57 -65.84
CA GLU A 687 18.20 -5.91 -64.44
C GLU A 687 19.20 -4.93 -63.83
N TRP A 688 18.72 -4.06 -62.94
CA TRP A 688 19.57 -3.06 -62.30
C TRP A 688 20.28 -3.62 -61.08
N ASN A 689 21.54 -3.25 -60.92
CA ASN A 689 22.43 -3.67 -59.85
C ASN A 689 23.06 -2.45 -59.18
N ARG A 690 23.32 -2.52 -57.88
CA ARG A 690 24.01 -1.51 -57.06
C ARG A 690 25.15 -2.18 -56.31
N ASN A 691 26.38 -1.70 -56.50
CA ASN A 691 27.60 -2.33 -55.97
C ASN A 691 27.74 -3.82 -56.36
N GLY A 692 27.15 -4.23 -57.51
CA GLY A 692 27.09 -5.63 -57.95
C GLY A 692 25.99 -6.48 -57.31
N VAL A 693 25.06 -5.89 -56.56
CA VAL A 693 23.90 -6.56 -55.95
C VAL A 693 22.62 -6.16 -56.66
N LEU A 694 21.77 -7.14 -56.97
CA LEU A 694 20.48 -6.97 -57.64
C LEU A 694 19.55 -6.00 -56.89
N ILE A 695 18.88 -5.13 -57.66
CA ILE A 695 17.75 -4.30 -57.21
C ILE A 695 16.44 -4.96 -57.67
N PRO A 696 15.65 -5.59 -56.77
CA PRO A 696 14.44 -6.30 -57.16
C PRO A 696 13.40 -5.40 -57.83
N GLY A 697 12.73 -5.92 -58.86
CA GLY A 697 11.66 -5.22 -59.59
C GLY A 697 12.13 -4.13 -60.58
N ALA A 698 13.36 -3.66 -60.46
CA ALA A 698 13.98 -2.71 -61.40
C ALA A 698 14.26 -3.39 -62.75
N SER A 699 13.22 -3.40 -63.60
CA SER A 699 13.12 -4.16 -64.85
C SER A 699 12.85 -3.29 -66.09
N GLN A 700 12.70 -1.98 -65.89
CA GLN A 700 12.52 -0.98 -66.93
C GLN A 700 13.88 -0.43 -67.41
N PRO A 701 13.98 0.16 -68.62
CA PRO A 701 15.21 0.82 -69.07
C PRO A 701 15.56 2.10 -68.30
N ASN A 702 14.74 2.53 -67.33
CA ASN A 702 15.00 3.66 -66.44
C ASN A 702 14.86 3.24 -64.97
N TYR A 703 15.66 3.83 -64.08
CA TYR A 703 15.64 3.55 -62.63
C TYR A 703 15.90 4.82 -61.80
N SER A 704 15.32 4.92 -60.60
CA SER A 704 15.51 6.04 -59.66
C SER A 704 16.34 5.61 -58.46
N ALA A 705 17.63 5.97 -58.43
CA ALA A 705 18.53 5.68 -57.33
C ALA A 705 18.30 6.60 -56.12
N MET A 706 18.11 6.02 -54.94
CA MET A 706 17.85 6.72 -53.66
C MET A 706 18.94 6.49 -52.61
N GLU A 707 19.95 5.68 -52.92
CA GLU A 707 20.97 5.24 -51.97
C GLU A 707 22.38 5.18 -52.56
N SER A 708 23.41 5.31 -51.70
CA SER A 708 24.83 5.31 -52.08
C SER A 708 25.28 4.00 -52.76
N GLY A 709 25.93 4.09 -53.91
CA GLY A 709 26.55 2.95 -54.58
C GLY A 709 26.87 3.19 -56.06
N ILE A 710 27.60 2.25 -56.67
CA ILE A 710 27.86 2.21 -58.10
C ILE A 710 26.73 1.40 -58.76
N TYR A 711 25.90 2.07 -59.55
CA TYR A 711 24.79 1.46 -60.26
C TYR A 711 25.23 0.96 -61.64
N THR A 712 24.90 -0.29 -61.97
CA THR A 712 25.05 -0.90 -63.30
C THR A 712 23.71 -1.47 -63.74
N VAL A 713 23.57 -1.75 -65.04
CA VAL A 713 22.42 -2.45 -65.60
C VAL A 713 22.88 -3.60 -66.48
N VAL A 714 22.27 -4.76 -66.28
CA VAL A 714 22.42 -5.93 -67.14
C VAL A 714 21.31 -5.89 -68.19
N THR A 715 21.70 -5.92 -69.45
CA THR A 715 20.79 -6.06 -70.61
C THR A 715 20.85 -7.51 -71.10
N ALA A 716 19.71 -8.19 -71.22
CA ALA A 716 19.65 -9.59 -71.60
C ALA A 716 18.65 -9.87 -72.74
N ILE A 717 18.91 -10.95 -73.51
CA ILE A 717 18.00 -11.48 -74.52
C ILE A 717 18.05 -13.02 -74.48
N GLY A 718 16.95 -13.64 -74.03
CA GLY A 718 16.96 -15.05 -73.66
C GLY A 718 17.98 -15.34 -72.54
N PRO A 719 18.81 -16.41 -72.63
CA PRO A 719 19.80 -16.73 -71.61
C PRO A 719 21.08 -15.89 -71.68
N CYS A 720 21.21 -14.99 -72.65
CA CYS A 720 22.47 -14.28 -72.92
C CYS A 720 22.37 -12.81 -72.54
N SER A 721 23.33 -12.35 -71.74
CA SER A 721 23.30 -11.02 -71.11
C SER A 721 24.64 -10.29 -71.22
N LYS A 722 24.60 -8.98 -70.96
CA LYS A 722 25.79 -8.12 -70.90
C LYS A 722 25.55 -6.95 -69.94
N THR A 723 26.52 -6.66 -69.07
CA THR A 723 26.46 -5.56 -68.10
C THR A 723 26.96 -4.24 -68.69
N SER A 724 26.49 -3.11 -68.17
CA SER A 724 27.00 -1.76 -68.45
C SER A 724 28.25 -1.42 -67.63
N SER A 725 28.93 -0.35 -68.02
CA SER A 725 29.78 0.43 -67.09
C SER A 725 28.93 1.00 -65.94
N GLY A 726 29.55 1.31 -64.79
CA GLY A 726 28.84 1.75 -63.59
C GLY A 726 28.84 3.27 -63.36
N ILE A 727 27.77 3.78 -62.75
CA ILE A 727 27.63 5.20 -62.34
C ILE A 727 27.60 5.29 -60.80
N PRO A 728 28.49 6.07 -60.16
CA PRO A 728 28.47 6.29 -58.73
C PRO A 728 27.38 7.30 -58.31
N VAL A 729 26.63 6.95 -57.26
CA VAL A 729 25.70 7.82 -56.52
C VAL A 729 26.14 7.85 -55.05
N LEU A 730 26.06 9.02 -54.42
CA LEU A 730 26.43 9.27 -53.04
C LEU A 730 25.24 9.87 -52.29
N VAL A 731 24.90 9.28 -51.15
CA VAL A 731 23.81 9.74 -50.29
C VAL A 731 24.34 10.00 -48.89
N TRP A 732 24.24 11.26 -48.45
CA TRP A 732 24.66 11.69 -47.13
C TRP A 732 23.61 11.35 -46.08
N ALA A 733 24.04 10.77 -44.96
CA ALA A 733 23.17 10.48 -43.83
C ALA A 733 22.76 11.77 -43.10
N ASN A 734 21.54 11.79 -42.57
CA ASN A 734 21.08 12.89 -41.72
C ASN A 734 21.81 12.86 -40.36
N PRO A 735 22.14 14.02 -39.75
CA PRO A 735 22.86 14.08 -38.49
C PRO A 735 22.04 13.48 -37.33
N VAL A 736 22.68 12.68 -36.48
CA VAL A 736 22.05 12.06 -35.30
C VAL A 736 22.04 13.06 -34.14
N VAL A 737 21.02 13.93 -34.14
CA VAL A 737 20.82 14.93 -33.08
C VAL A 737 20.45 14.24 -31.76
N THR A 738 21.00 14.73 -30.66
CA THR A 738 20.61 14.38 -29.29
C THR A 738 20.40 15.65 -28.46
N ILE A 739 19.55 15.59 -27.43
CA ILE A 739 19.33 16.68 -26.47
C ILE A 739 19.50 16.14 -25.05
N LEU A 740 20.23 16.88 -24.21
CA LEU A 740 20.45 16.58 -22.81
C LEU A 740 20.06 17.78 -21.92
N PRO A 741 19.34 17.56 -20.80
CA PRO A 741 18.66 16.31 -20.43
C PRO A 741 17.46 16.02 -21.35
N ALA A 742 17.23 14.76 -21.70
CA ALA A 742 16.08 14.35 -22.54
C ALA A 742 14.73 14.44 -21.78
N VAL A 743 14.76 14.25 -20.46
CA VAL A 743 13.66 14.57 -19.55
C VAL A 743 14.22 15.33 -18.35
N SER A 744 13.51 16.35 -17.89
CA SER A 744 13.86 17.11 -16.68
C SER A 744 12.61 17.60 -15.96
N THR A 745 12.81 18.02 -14.70
CA THR A 745 11.75 18.52 -13.83
C THR A 745 12.23 19.80 -13.17
N ILE A 746 11.47 20.88 -13.31
CA ILE A 746 11.74 22.19 -12.70
C ILE A 746 10.54 22.68 -11.89
N GLN A 747 10.77 23.56 -10.93
CA GLN A 747 9.68 24.31 -10.30
C GLN A 747 9.16 25.40 -11.25
N LYS A 748 7.89 25.76 -11.11
CA LYS A 748 7.28 26.86 -11.86
C LYS A 748 8.11 28.14 -11.71
N PHE A 749 8.30 28.87 -12.81
CA PHE A 749 9.18 30.03 -12.95
C PHE A 749 10.71 29.81 -12.87
N GLN A 750 11.20 28.59 -12.63
CA GLN A 750 12.63 28.28 -12.83
C GLN A 750 12.99 28.16 -14.33
N THR A 751 14.29 28.04 -14.61
CA THR A 751 14.83 27.87 -15.97
C THR A 751 15.53 26.51 -16.10
N GLN A 752 15.35 25.85 -17.24
CA GLN A 752 16.12 24.65 -17.61
C GLN A 752 17.05 24.97 -18.79
N THR A 753 18.31 24.58 -18.68
CA THR A 753 19.25 24.56 -19.81
C THR A 753 19.12 23.24 -20.55
N LEU A 754 18.94 23.28 -21.87
CA LEU A 754 19.05 22.13 -22.77
C LEU A 754 20.32 22.28 -23.62
N THR A 755 21.03 21.18 -23.85
CA THR A 755 22.27 21.12 -24.64
C THR A 755 22.10 20.07 -25.73
N ALA A 756 22.53 20.37 -26.96
CA ALA A 756 22.42 19.44 -28.09
C ALA A 756 23.79 19.06 -28.66
N THR A 757 23.88 17.82 -29.14
CA THR A 757 25.04 17.31 -29.89
C THR A 757 24.59 16.56 -31.15
N GLY A 758 25.51 16.32 -32.09
CA GLY A 758 25.26 15.57 -33.33
C GLY A 758 25.22 16.40 -34.63
N ALA A 759 25.17 17.72 -34.54
CA ALA A 759 25.24 18.64 -35.67
C ALA A 759 26.16 19.87 -35.39
N PRO A 760 26.71 20.53 -36.43
CA PRO A 760 27.43 21.80 -36.30
C PRO A 760 26.51 23.02 -36.10
N SER A 761 25.19 22.90 -36.34
CA SER A 761 24.22 23.98 -36.16
C SER A 761 22.85 23.45 -35.74
N TYR A 762 22.08 24.24 -34.98
CA TYR A 762 20.75 23.89 -34.47
C TYR A 762 19.81 25.10 -34.48
N ASN A 763 18.52 24.85 -34.68
CA ASN A 763 17.48 25.87 -34.65
C ASN A 763 16.78 25.92 -33.29
N TRP A 764 17.39 26.61 -32.33
CA TRP A 764 16.81 26.81 -30.99
C TRP A 764 15.67 27.84 -30.95
N ALA A 765 15.66 28.82 -31.86
CA ALA A 765 14.78 29.99 -31.77
C ALA A 765 13.30 29.70 -32.06
N ASP A 766 13.01 28.66 -32.85
CA ASP A 766 11.64 28.25 -33.21
C ASP A 766 10.89 27.54 -32.06
N GLN A 767 11.39 27.60 -30.83
CA GLN A 767 10.84 26.88 -29.67
C GLN A 767 10.28 27.83 -28.60
N PRO A 768 9.13 27.51 -27.97
CA PRO A 768 8.42 28.41 -27.07
C PRO A 768 9.17 28.63 -25.74
N ALA A 769 8.98 29.80 -25.13
CA ALA A 769 9.56 30.16 -23.82
C ALA A 769 11.10 30.07 -23.71
N MET A 770 11.82 30.26 -24.83
CA MET A 770 13.28 30.45 -24.81
C MET A 770 13.64 31.77 -24.10
N VAL A 771 14.68 31.73 -23.27
CA VAL A 771 15.26 32.88 -22.55
C VAL A 771 16.54 33.36 -23.22
N SER A 772 17.41 32.43 -23.63
CA SER A 772 18.67 32.71 -24.32
C SER A 772 19.20 31.47 -25.03
N SER A 773 20.10 31.65 -25.99
CA SER A 773 20.72 30.55 -26.75
C SER A 773 22.18 30.82 -27.08
N SER A 774 22.91 29.73 -27.27
CA SER A 774 24.28 29.62 -27.78
C SER A 774 24.31 28.59 -28.91
N THR A 775 25.46 28.35 -29.54
CA THR A 775 25.59 27.39 -30.66
C THR A 775 25.01 26.01 -30.32
N ASN A 776 25.36 25.46 -29.16
CA ASN A 776 25.05 24.06 -28.79
C ASN A 776 24.10 23.94 -27.58
N SER A 777 23.53 25.05 -27.07
CA SER A 777 22.67 25.02 -25.88
C SER A 777 21.74 26.23 -25.80
N ALA A 778 20.52 26.04 -25.30
CA ALA A 778 19.57 27.11 -25.00
C ALA A 778 18.90 26.94 -23.63
N VAL A 779 18.50 28.06 -23.03
CA VAL A 779 17.83 28.14 -21.74
C VAL A 779 16.35 28.43 -21.95
N TYR A 780 15.49 27.65 -21.30
CA TYR A 780 14.02 27.74 -21.42
C TYR A 780 13.35 27.98 -20.08
N LYS A 781 12.21 28.69 -20.08
CA LYS A 781 11.38 28.99 -18.90
C LYS A 781 9.89 28.62 -19.14
N PRO A 782 9.56 27.34 -19.36
CA PRO A 782 8.18 26.93 -19.57
C PRO A 782 7.34 27.15 -18.30
N LEU A 783 6.07 27.54 -18.48
CA LEU A 783 5.09 27.72 -17.38
C LEU A 783 4.19 26.50 -17.17
N THR A 784 4.25 25.54 -18.09
CA THR A 784 3.53 24.25 -18.13
C THR A 784 4.47 23.19 -18.68
N THR A 785 4.25 21.91 -18.36
CA THR A 785 5.03 20.81 -18.95
C THR A 785 5.04 20.90 -20.48
N THR A 786 6.23 20.97 -21.07
CA THR A 786 6.43 21.31 -22.49
C THR A 786 7.43 20.35 -23.13
N GLN A 787 7.09 19.84 -24.32
CA GLN A 787 7.99 19.06 -25.16
C GLN A 787 8.61 19.97 -26.23
N TYR A 788 9.93 19.88 -26.35
CA TYR A 788 10.77 20.62 -27.28
C TYR A 788 11.23 19.70 -28.39
N THR A 789 11.19 20.15 -29.64
CA THR A 789 11.64 19.41 -30.84
C THR A 789 12.68 20.25 -31.59
N LEU A 790 13.95 19.88 -31.45
CA LEU A 790 15.08 20.61 -32.04
C LEU A 790 15.44 20.03 -33.40
N GLN A 791 15.70 20.90 -34.39
CA GLN A 791 16.32 20.52 -35.67
C GLN A 791 17.81 20.89 -35.67
N GLY A 792 18.66 19.96 -36.08
CA GLY A 792 20.08 20.16 -36.35
C GLY A 792 20.41 19.99 -37.84
N ILE A 793 21.38 20.74 -38.35
CA ILE A 793 21.77 20.75 -39.77
C ILE A 793 23.28 20.54 -39.90
N ASP A 794 23.69 19.61 -40.77
CA ASP A 794 25.08 19.23 -41.03
C ASP A 794 25.80 20.08 -42.09
N VAL A 795 27.09 19.79 -42.32
CA VAL A 795 27.92 20.51 -43.30
C VAL A 795 27.52 20.28 -44.77
N ASN A 796 26.71 19.26 -45.05
CA ASN A 796 26.16 18.94 -46.37
C ASN A 796 24.73 19.50 -46.55
N GLY A 797 24.17 20.16 -45.52
CA GLY A 797 22.79 20.68 -45.50
C GLY A 797 21.73 19.64 -45.08
N CYS A 798 22.15 18.44 -44.67
CA CYS A 798 21.26 17.35 -44.26
C CYS A 798 20.74 17.58 -42.84
N LYS A 799 19.52 17.11 -42.55
CA LYS A 799 18.72 17.56 -41.39
C LYS A 799 18.29 16.41 -40.48
N GLY A 800 18.54 16.56 -39.18
CA GLY A 800 18.11 15.63 -38.14
C GLY A 800 17.30 16.32 -37.05
N THR A 801 16.57 15.55 -36.25
CA THR A 801 15.69 16.06 -35.19
C THR A 801 15.73 15.21 -33.93
N ALA A 802 15.58 15.84 -32.77
CA ALA A 802 15.44 15.16 -31.48
C ALA A 802 14.45 15.89 -30.56
N THR A 803 13.98 15.21 -29.52
CA THR A 803 12.99 15.75 -28.56
C THR A 803 13.49 15.72 -27.12
N ALA A 804 13.13 16.74 -26.33
CA ALA A 804 13.30 16.75 -24.88
C ALA A 804 12.03 17.25 -24.18
N THR A 805 11.76 16.77 -22.97
CA THR A 805 10.57 17.18 -22.20
C THR A 805 10.96 17.84 -20.88
N ILE A 806 10.46 19.05 -20.64
CA ILE A 806 10.63 19.78 -19.38
C ILE A 806 9.29 19.71 -18.64
N THR A 807 9.26 18.97 -17.54
CA THR A 807 8.13 18.87 -16.61
C THR A 807 8.15 20.05 -15.65
N VAL A 808 7.01 20.72 -15.49
CA VAL A 808 6.87 21.86 -14.57
C VAL A 808 6.01 21.44 -13.39
N ILE A 809 6.56 21.52 -12.18
CA ILE A 809 5.88 21.22 -10.91
C ILE A 809 5.73 22.50 -10.09
N GLY A 810 4.71 22.55 -9.23
CA GLY A 810 4.51 23.63 -8.27
C GLY A 810 3.40 24.61 -8.67
N CYS A 811 2.76 25.15 -7.63
CA CYS A 811 1.60 26.02 -7.75
C CYS A 811 1.99 27.45 -8.19
N GLY A 812 1.03 28.17 -8.75
CA GLY A 812 1.18 29.60 -9.04
C GLY A 812 1.00 30.47 -7.79
N GLU A 813 1.13 31.78 -7.96
CA GLU A 813 0.61 32.73 -6.98
C GLU A 813 -0.94 32.71 -6.99
N VAL A 814 -1.57 33.03 -5.86
CA VAL A 814 -3.01 33.28 -5.83
C VAL A 814 -3.34 34.59 -6.55
N THR A 815 -4.46 34.61 -7.28
CA THR A 815 -4.90 35.74 -8.11
C THR A 815 -6.17 36.37 -7.54
N ASN A 816 -6.67 37.44 -8.18
CA ASN A 816 -7.95 38.11 -7.83
C ASN A 816 -8.11 38.49 -6.34
N ILE A 817 -6.99 38.77 -5.65
CA ILE A 817 -7.00 39.06 -4.21
C ILE A 817 -7.75 40.36 -3.95
N THR A 818 -8.86 40.30 -3.21
CA THR A 818 -9.75 41.45 -2.92
C THR A 818 -10.16 41.53 -1.46
N GLU A 819 -10.21 42.76 -0.96
CA GLU A 819 -10.46 43.14 0.42
C GLU A 819 -11.84 43.83 0.54
N THR A 820 -12.78 43.25 1.29
CA THR A 820 -14.10 43.83 1.54
C THR A 820 -14.25 44.23 3.02
N PRO A 821 -14.17 45.53 3.37
CA PRO A 821 -14.49 45.99 4.73
C PRO A 821 -15.93 45.66 5.10
N TYR A 822 -16.15 45.03 6.25
CA TYR A 822 -17.47 44.57 6.70
C TYR A 822 -17.92 45.25 8.00
N SER A 823 -16.99 45.55 8.91
CA SER A 823 -17.23 46.39 10.10
C SER A 823 -15.92 47.04 10.54
N PRO A 824 -15.92 47.98 11.51
CA PRO A 824 -14.69 48.58 12.03
C PRO A 824 -13.64 47.58 12.57
N SER A 825 -14.05 46.34 12.88
CA SER A 825 -13.20 45.24 13.34
C SER A 825 -13.10 44.05 12.38
N ARG A 826 -13.65 44.16 11.15
CA ARG A 826 -13.73 43.06 10.17
C ARG A 826 -13.43 43.44 8.73
N VAL A 827 -12.66 42.57 8.07
CA VAL A 827 -12.43 42.59 6.62
C VAL A 827 -12.55 41.16 6.10
N ILE A 828 -13.35 40.95 5.05
CA ILE A 828 -13.37 39.69 4.31
C ILE A 828 -12.29 39.77 3.22
N VAL A 829 -11.38 38.81 3.20
CA VAL A 829 -10.36 38.66 2.17
C VAL A 829 -10.79 37.51 1.25
N ARG A 830 -10.78 37.75 -0.06
CA ARG A 830 -11.05 36.76 -1.12
C ARG A 830 -9.87 36.66 -2.06
N TRP A 831 -9.67 35.51 -2.68
CA TRP A 831 -8.65 35.29 -3.71
C TRP A 831 -9.14 34.25 -4.73
N LYS A 832 -8.26 33.81 -5.63
CA LYS A 832 -8.47 32.67 -6.52
C LYS A 832 -7.20 31.83 -6.54
N ASN A 833 -7.32 30.55 -6.20
CA ASN A 833 -6.22 29.61 -6.11
C ASN A 833 -5.74 29.13 -7.49
N PRO A 834 -4.44 28.78 -7.59
CA PRO A 834 -3.93 28.02 -8.71
C PRO A 834 -4.46 26.58 -8.67
N ASP A 835 -4.54 25.94 -9.83
CA ASP A 835 -4.85 24.51 -9.92
C ASP A 835 -3.83 23.68 -9.10
N GLY A 836 -4.34 22.81 -8.23
CA GLY A 836 -3.53 21.94 -7.36
C GLY A 836 -3.33 22.42 -5.92
N ALA A 837 -3.81 23.61 -5.54
CA ALA A 837 -3.84 24.04 -4.14
C ALA A 837 -4.89 23.26 -3.33
N THR A 838 -4.53 22.83 -2.12
CA THR A 838 -5.40 22.02 -1.24
C THR A 838 -5.78 22.74 0.05
N THR A 839 -4.90 23.60 0.54
CA THR A 839 -5.07 24.44 1.74
C THR A 839 -4.21 25.68 1.58
N ASP A 840 -4.64 26.83 2.10
CA ASP A 840 -3.87 28.06 2.05
C ASP A 840 -3.48 28.53 3.45
N THR A 841 -2.40 29.30 3.57
CA THR A 841 -2.07 30.07 4.77
C THR A 841 -2.23 31.55 4.46
N LEU A 842 -3.28 32.16 5.00
CA LEU A 842 -3.43 33.61 5.06
C LEU A 842 -2.67 34.10 6.29
N GLN A 843 -1.74 35.05 6.13
CA GLN A 843 -1.06 35.67 7.29
C GLN A 843 -1.17 37.20 7.24
N TYR A 844 -1.40 37.80 8.41
CA TYR A 844 -1.64 39.24 8.55
C TYR A 844 -0.98 39.80 9.82
N ARG A 845 -0.66 41.09 9.83
CA ARG A 845 -0.18 41.82 11.01
C ARG A 845 -0.50 43.32 10.90
N LYS A 846 -0.48 44.02 12.03
CA LYS A 846 -0.53 45.49 12.04
C LYS A 846 0.74 46.04 11.37
N VAL A 847 0.61 47.05 10.50
CA VAL A 847 1.76 47.69 9.84
C VAL A 847 2.76 48.17 10.90
N GLY A 848 4.03 47.81 10.72
CA GLY A 848 5.12 48.09 11.67
C GLY A 848 5.32 47.05 12.79
N SER A 849 4.50 46.00 12.85
CA SER A 849 4.78 44.82 13.70
C SER A 849 5.77 43.86 13.04
N THR A 850 6.53 43.11 13.82
CA THR A 850 7.42 42.05 13.33
C THR A 850 6.70 40.70 13.22
N ALA A 851 5.87 40.34 14.21
CA ALA A 851 5.16 39.07 14.27
C ALA A 851 3.98 39.01 13.30
N TRP A 852 3.84 37.89 12.59
CA TRP A 852 2.69 37.53 11.75
C TRP A 852 1.67 36.69 12.52
N ILE A 853 0.38 36.89 12.26
CA ILE A 853 -0.70 36.01 12.69
C ILE A 853 -1.15 35.21 11.47
N SER A 854 -0.95 33.89 11.51
CA SER A 854 -1.27 32.98 10.40
C SER A 854 -2.55 32.20 10.69
N VAL A 855 -3.39 32.01 9.66
CA VAL A 855 -4.59 31.18 9.69
C VAL A 855 -4.59 30.24 8.47
N TYR A 856 -4.92 28.98 8.71
CA TYR A 856 -5.08 27.99 7.65
C TYR A 856 -6.51 28.04 7.09
N VAL A 857 -6.66 28.01 5.78
CA VAL A 857 -7.93 28.19 5.07
C VAL A 857 -8.14 27.06 4.07
N SER A 858 -9.31 26.44 4.12
CA SER A 858 -9.77 25.43 3.17
C SER A 858 -10.77 26.05 2.19
N GLY A 859 -10.29 26.90 1.28
CA GLY A 859 -11.12 27.65 0.36
C GLY A 859 -10.56 29.03 0.02
N GLU A 860 -11.27 29.78 -0.82
CA GLU A 860 -10.77 31.01 -1.46
C GLU A 860 -11.24 32.31 -0.76
N GLU A 861 -11.72 32.22 0.48
CA GLU A 861 -12.30 33.33 1.26
C GLU A 861 -12.09 33.16 2.78
N TYR A 862 -11.86 34.27 3.50
CA TYR A 862 -11.75 34.28 4.97
C TYR A 862 -12.22 35.61 5.63
N GLU A 863 -12.95 35.56 6.75
CA GLU A 863 -13.29 36.73 7.59
C GLU A 863 -12.18 37.02 8.62
N LEU A 864 -11.30 37.99 8.32
CA LEU A 864 -10.43 38.56 9.36
C LEU A 864 -11.28 39.35 10.35
N ASN A 865 -11.11 39.07 11.64
CA ASN A 865 -11.98 39.54 12.71
C ASN A 865 -11.21 39.89 14.00
N GLY A 866 -11.82 40.69 14.88
CA GLY A 866 -11.17 41.20 16.09
C GLY A 866 -10.05 42.21 15.81
N LEU A 867 -10.08 42.83 14.62
CA LEU A 867 -9.08 43.81 14.20
C LEU A 867 -9.30 45.15 14.93
N VAL A 868 -8.23 45.92 15.14
CA VAL A 868 -8.32 47.24 15.76
C VAL A 868 -8.91 48.23 14.75
N PRO A 869 -9.92 49.06 15.10
CA PRO A 869 -10.48 50.08 14.22
C PRO A 869 -9.48 51.14 13.74
N GLY A 870 -9.78 51.75 12.59
CA GLY A 870 -8.99 52.84 12.00
C GLY A 870 -7.49 52.56 11.78
N THR A 871 -7.08 51.29 11.76
CA THR A 871 -5.70 50.82 11.80
C THR A 871 -5.30 50.16 10.49
N ASP A 872 -4.07 50.41 10.04
CA ASP A 872 -3.49 49.79 8.86
C ASP A 872 -2.91 48.40 9.19
N TYR A 873 -3.27 47.42 8.37
CA TYR A 873 -2.80 46.05 8.42
C TYR A 873 -2.12 45.69 7.09
N GLU A 874 -1.10 44.83 7.15
CA GLU A 874 -0.48 44.20 5.99
C GLU A 874 -0.69 42.68 6.04
N TYR A 875 -0.82 42.05 4.87
CA TYR A 875 -1.12 40.62 4.75
C TYR A 875 -0.60 40.01 3.44
N ASN A 876 -0.42 38.70 3.41
CA ASN A 876 -0.22 37.91 2.20
C ASN A 876 -0.84 36.50 2.35
N ILE A 877 -0.94 35.78 1.23
CA ILE A 877 -1.53 34.44 1.14
C ILE A 877 -0.49 33.49 0.54
N ILE A 878 -0.34 32.31 1.14
CA ILE A 878 0.58 31.26 0.73
C ILE A 878 -0.23 30.00 0.37
N PRO A 879 -0.35 29.62 -0.91
CA PRO A 879 -1.03 28.37 -1.28
C PRO A 879 -0.15 27.16 -0.96
N LEU A 880 -0.73 26.15 -0.31
CA LEU A 880 -0.09 24.87 0.00
C LEU A 880 -0.59 23.80 -0.96
N CYS A 881 0.35 23.05 -1.54
CA CYS A 881 0.08 22.04 -2.55
C CYS A 881 0.82 20.75 -2.21
N THR A 882 0.13 19.61 -2.32
CA THR A 882 0.61 18.29 -1.85
C THR A 882 1.88 17.77 -2.53
N THR A 883 2.31 18.39 -3.63
CA THR A 883 3.45 17.96 -4.46
C THR A 883 4.74 18.77 -4.24
N THR A 884 4.76 19.75 -3.32
CA THR A 884 5.88 20.69 -3.17
C THR A 884 6.16 21.12 -1.73
N THR A 885 7.45 21.22 -1.39
CA THR A 885 7.96 21.72 -0.10
C THR A 885 8.35 23.20 -0.10
N VAL A 886 8.27 23.87 -1.26
CA VAL A 886 8.57 25.30 -1.43
C VAL A 886 7.27 26.03 -1.71
N PHE A 887 6.96 27.04 -0.89
CA PHE A 887 5.74 27.83 -0.98
C PHE A 887 6.06 29.27 -1.31
N ILE A 888 5.29 29.88 -2.22
CA ILE A 888 5.47 31.27 -2.66
C ILE A 888 4.33 32.10 -2.05
N ALA A 889 4.66 33.06 -1.20
CA ALA A 889 3.70 34.04 -0.71
C ALA A 889 3.30 35.01 -1.84
N SER A 890 2.03 35.41 -1.88
CA SER A 890 1.60 36.56 -2.68
C SER A 890 2.39 37.82 -2.30
N ALA A 891 2.45 38.80 -3.20
CA ALA A 891 2.88 40.14 -2.82
C ALA A 891 2.10 40.65 -1.59
N THR A 892 2.80 41.29 -0.65
CA THR A 892 2.19 41.85 0.55
C THR A 892 1.24 42.99 0.17
N LYS A 893 -0.04 42.82 0.51
CA LYS A 893 -1.09 43.84 0.36
C LYS A 893 -1.35 44.54 1.69
N THR A 894 -1.93 45.73 1.63
CA THR A 894 -2.34 46.50 2.81
C THR A 894 -3.81 46.87 2.74
N PHE A 895 -4.46 46.89 3.90
CA PHE A 895 -5.81 47.43 4.06
C PHE A 895 -5.90 48.24 5.35
N ARG A 896 -6.86 49.17 5.40
CA ARG A 896 -7.20 49.91 6.62
C ARG A 896 -8.57 49.46 7.13
N THR A 897 -8.67 49.17 8.43
CA THR A 897 -9.96 48.91 9.06
C THR A 897 -10.80 50.18 9.13
N GLY A 898 -12.13 50.03 9.07
CA GLY A 898 -13.05 51.15 9.18
C GLY A 898 -12.94 51.89 10.51
N VAL A 899 -13.29 53.17 10.51
CA VAL A 899 -13.56 53.94 11.73
C VAL A 899 -15.06 53.96 12.03
N LEU A 900 -15.43 53.96 13.31
CA LEU A 900 -16.83 54.09 13.72
C LEU A 900 -17.22 55.58 13.70
N ASN A 901 -17.85 56.01 12.60
CA ASN A 901 -18.28 57.39 12.39
C ASN A 901 -19.54 57.73 13.22
N GLY A 902 -19.38 57.76 14.54
CA GLY A 902 -20.44 58.02 15.51
C GLY A 902 -21.13 56.76 16.02
N GLY A 903 -21.57 56.81 17.27
CA GLY A 903 -22.37 55.76 17.90
C GLY A 903 -21.56 54.60 18.47
N LEU A 904 -22.16 53.41 18.39
CA LEU A 904 -21.75 52.23 19.15
C LEU A 904 -21.89 50.96 18.29
N TYR A 905 -20.88 50.10 18.32
CA TYR A 905 -20.89 48.77 17.72
C TYR A 905 -20.63 47.71 18.82
N ILE A 906 -21.43 46.65 18.83
CA ILE A 906 -21.32 45.51 19.75
C ILE A 906 -21.24 44.24 18.91
N ARG A 907 -20.38 43.29 19.30
CA ARG A 907 -20.36 41.92 18.76
C ARG A 907 -20.03 40.92 19.86
N LEU A 908 -20.94 39.98 20.11
CA LEU A 908 -20.61 38.74 20.82
C LEU A 908 -20.16 37.69 19.80
N TYR A 909 -19.07 36.97 20.07
CA TYR A 909 -18.62 35.84 19.25
C TYR A 909 -18.01 34.72 20.10
N PRO A 910 -18.30 33.43 19.80
CA PRO A 910 -17.71 32.30 20.53
C PRO A 910 -16.26 32.07 20.12
N ASN A 911 -15.45 31.51 21.02
CA ASN A 911 -14.22 30.82 20.63
C ASN A 911 -14.51 29.31 20.56
N PRO A 912 -14.55 28.67 19.39
CA PRO A 912 -14.89 27.24 19.28
C PRO A 912 -13.83 26.31 19.89
N VAL A 913 -12.65 26.82 20.25
CA VAL A 913 -11.52 26.04 20.80
C VAL A 913 -11.25 26.32 22.28
N SER A 914 -12.08 27.13 22.96
CA SER A 914 -12.01 27.29 24.41
C SER A 914 -13.38 27.59 25.01
N LEU A 915 -13.55 27.34 26.31
CA LEU A 915 -14.83 27.54 26.99
C LEU A 915 -15.14 29.04 27.29
N ASN A 916 -14.93 29.91 26.29
CA ASN A 916 -15.11 31.36 26.39
C ASN A 916 -15.83 31.92 25.16
N ALA A 917 -16.69 32.92 25.38
CA ALA A 917 -17.07 33.88 24.36
C ALA A 917 -16.26 35.17 24.52
N LYS A 918 -16.13 35.97 23.45
CA LYS A 918 -15.60 37.33 23.51
C LYS A 918 -16.70 38.32 23.15
N LEU A 919 -16.87 39.34 23.99
CA LEU A 919 -17.67 40.50 23.71
C LEU A 919 -16.75 41.64 23.27
N GLU A 920 -16.88 42.06 22.01
CA GLU A 920 -16.27 43.25 21.46
C GLU A 920 -17.26 44.42 21.51
N ILE A 921 -16.80 45.58 21.96
CA ILE A 921 -17.55 46.83 22.00
C ILE A 921 -16.64 47.93 21.43
N ILE A 922 -17.13 48.70 20.48
CA ILE A 922 -16.42 49.83 19.88
C ILE A 922 -17.29 51.07 19.99
N SER A 923 -16.73 52.18 20.49
CA SER A 923 -17.43 53.44 20.73
C SER A 923 -16.64 54.64 20.20
N SER A 924 -17.35 55.61 19.61
CA SER A 924 -16.78 56.93 19.28
C SER A 924 -16.70 57.89 20.47
N GLU A 925 -17.30 57.53 21.60
CA GLU A 925 -17.45 58.37 22.80
C GLU A 925 -16.99 57.64 24.08
N ASN A 926 -16.80 58.37 25.18
CA ASN A 926 -16.58 57.79 26.49
C ASN A 926 -17.78 56.92 26.92
N ILE A 927 -17.54 55.70 27.38
CA ILE A 927 -18.60 54.79 27.84
C ILE A 927 -18.41 54.35 29.29
N LYS A 928 -19.49 54.44 30.07
CA LYS A 928 -19.69 53.70 31.32
C LYS A 928 -20.30 52.35 30.98
N LEU A 929 -19.48 51.31 31.04
CA LEU A 929 -19.82 49.94 30.69
C LEU A 929 -20.11 49.11 31.94
N GLN A 930 -21.18 48.33 31.92
CA GLN A 930 -21.53 47.30 32.91
C GLN A 930 -22.01 46.07 32.14
N ILE A 931 -21.55 44.87 32.51
CA ILE A 931 -21.96 43.64 31.82
C ILE A 931 -22.45 42.60 32.83
N SER A 932 -23.67 42.11 32.62
CA SER A 932 -24.31 41.09 33.46
C SER A 932 -24.95 40.03 32.58
N LEU A 933 -24.67 38.75 32.86
CA LEU A 933 -25.28 37.62 32.19
C LEU A 933 -26.50 37.13 32.98
N PHE A 934 -27.61 36.92 32.29
CA PHE A 934 -28.87 36.42 32.85
C PHE A 934 -29.24 35.07 32.23
N ASP A 935 -30.00 34.25 32.97
CA ASP A 935 -30.67 33.06 32.42
C ASP A 935 -31.97 33.39 31.67
N ASN A 936 -32.61 32.39 31.07
CA ASN A 936 -33.91 32.52 30.40
C ASN A 936 -35.09 32.82 31.34
N THR A 937 -34.89 32.82 32.66
CA THR A 937 -35.89 33.24 33.66
C THR A 937 -35.69 34.68 34.14
N GLY A 938 -34.63 35.36 33.67
CA GLY A 938 -34.31 36.73 34.06
C GLY A 938 -33.54 36.86 35.39
N ARG A 939 -32.91 35.78 35.87
CA ARG A 939 -32.02 35.84 37.05
C ARG A 939 -30.58 36.13 36.61
N VAL A 940 -29.85 36.94 37.39
CA VAL A 940 -28.41 37.17 37.14
C VAL A 940 -27.64 35.89 37.46
N VAL A 941 -26.93 35.36 36.45
CA VAL A 941 -26.06 34.19 36.56
C VAL A 941 -24.61 34.60 36.85
N LYS A 942 -24.15 35.70 36.25
CA LYS A 942 -22.75 36.15 36.37
C LYS A 942 -22.62 37.66 36.11
N TYR A 943 -22.02 38.39 37.05
CA TYR A 943 -21.50 39.73 36.74
C TYR A 943 -20.18 39.56 35.98
N VAL A 944 -20.14 40.04 34.73
CA VAL A 944 -19.00 39.91 33.82
C VAL A 944 -18.07 41.13 33.96
N SER A 945 -18.65 42.31 34.18
CA SER A 945 -17.91 43.54 34.49
C SER A 945 -18.74 44.41 35.45
N PRO A 946 -18.15 44.95 36.53
CA PRO A 946 -18.73 46.07 37.27
C PRO A 946 -18.81 47.33 36.40
N VAL A 947 -19.31 48.45 36.96
CA VAL A 947 -19.39 49.73 36.24
C VAL A 947 -17.99 50.30 36.03
N GLU A 948 -17.48 50.24 34.80
CA GLU A 948 -16.15 50.68 34.39
C GLU A 948 -16.25 51.84 33.37
N ASN A 949 -15.32 52.79 33.41
CA ASN A 949 -15.26 53.90 32.44
C ASN A 949 -14.20 53.59 31.38
N PHE A 950 -14.54 53.68 30.09
CA PHE A 950 -13.60 53.53 28.97
C PHE A 950 -13.60 54.77 28.06
N PRO A 951 -12.42 55.16 27.53
CA PRO A 951 -12.33 56.19 26.48
C PRO A 951 -12.88 55.68 25.14
N PRO A 952 -13.04 56.55 24.12
CA PRO A 952 -13.32 56.14 22.75
C PRO A 952 -12.31 55.11 22.23
N GLY A 953 -12.78 54.09 21.53
CA GLY A 953 -11.95 52.98 21.06
C GLY A 953 -12.65 51.63 21.12
N GLN A 954 -11.84 50.56 21.13
CA GLN A 954 -12.25 49.16 21.17
C GLN A 954 -12.01 48.58 22.57
N VAL A 955 -13.02 47.93 23.13
CA VAL A 955 -12.97 47.20 24.40
C VAL A 955 -13.35 45.75 24.11
N VAL A 956 -12.52 44.80 24.54
CA VAL A 956 -12.81 43.36 24.42
C VAL A 956 -12.86 42.75 25.81
N LYS A 957 -13.98 42.12 26.16
CA LYS A 957 -14.20 41.43 27.44
C LYS A 957 -14.42 39.94 27.18
N THR A 958 -13.62 39.10 27.83
CA THR A 958 -13.77 37.64 27.77
C THR A 958 -14.86 37.20 28.74
N ILE A 959 -15.79 36.37 28.26
CA ILE A 959 -16.87 35.76 29.03
C ILE A 959 -16.54 34.27 29.13
N ASP A 960 -16.04 33.83 30.28
CA ASP A 960 -15.97 32.39 30.60
C ASP A 960 -17.41 31.83 30.66
N ILE A 961 -17.66 30.85 29.79
CA ILE A 961 -18.92 30.10 29.67
C ILE A 961 -18.76 28.63 30.10
N GLY A 962 -17.57 28.22 30.55
CA GLY A 962 -17.23 26.83 30.88
C GLY A 962 -18.01 26.24 32.04
N ASN A 963 -18.59 27.09 32.87
CA ASN A 963 -19.46 26.72 34.00
C ASN A 963 -20.96 26.99 33.74
N LEU A 964 -21.37 27.35 32.51
CA LEU A 964 -22.77 27.56 32.15
C LEU A 964 -23.41 26.28 31.59
N PRO A 965 -24.52 25.78 32.15
CA PRO A 965 -25.32 24.72 31.53
C PRO A 965 -25.74 25.00 30.08
N ASN A 966 -26.16 23.96 29.34
CA ASN A 966 -26.78 24.16 28.03
C ASN A 966 -28.12 24.90 28.19
N GLY A 967 -28.33 25.96 27.40
CA GLY A 967 -29.49 26.84 27.52
C GLY A 967 -29.34 28.18 26.80
N ILE A 968 -30.39 29.00 26.89
CA ILE A 968 -30.40 30.37 26.36
C ILE A 968 -30.11 31.34 27.50
N TYR A 969 -29.10 32.18 27.31
CA TYR A 969 -28.71 33.24 28.23
C TYR A 969 -28.90 34.60 27.56
N LEU A 970 -29.20 35.62 28.38
CA LEU A 970 -29.32 37.00 27.94
C LEU A 970 -28.15 37.81 28.50
N LEU A 971 -27.26 38.24 27.62
CA LEU A 971 -26.14 39.10 27.96
C LEU A 971 -26.61 40.55 27.97
N SER A 972 -26.72 41.14 29.16
CA SER A 972 -27.12 42.52 29.38
C SER A 972 -25.89 43.42 29.42
N ILE A 973 -25.85 44.41 28.52
CA ILE A 973 -24.71 45.29 28.26
C ILE A 973 -25.21 46.72 28.52
N GLY A 974 -24.98 47.21 29.74
CA GLY A 974 -25.30 48.57 30.15
C GLY A 974 -24.22 49.54 29.68
N ILE A 975 -24.57 50.50 28.84
CA ILE A 975 -23.67 51.52 28.28
C ILE A 975 -24.29 52.91 28.47
N ASN A 976 -23.63 53.78 29.24
CA ASN A 976 -24.08 55.13 29.58
C ASN A 976 -25.54 55.17 30.10
N GLY A 977 -25.96 54.14 30.85
CA GLY A 977 -27.31 54.00 31.42
C GLY A 977 -28.37 53.42 30.48
N LYS A 978 -28.06 53.19 29.20
CA LYS A 978 -28.90 52.42 28.27
C LYS A 978 -28.50 50.95 28.30
N VAL A 979 -29.44 50.03 28.11
CA VAL A 979 -29.18 48.59 28.13
C VAL A 979 -29.37 47.99 26.75
N HIS A 980 -28.36 47.25 26.28
CA HIS A 980 -28.40 46.41 25.09
C HIS A 980 -28.44 44.94 25.52
N HIS A 981 -29.15 44.10 24.75
CA HIS A 981 -29.33 42.68 25.07
C HIS A 981 -28.88 41.80 23.91
N GLU A 982 -27.86 41.00 24.13
CA GLU A 982 -27.41 39.95 23.20
C GLU A 982 -27.90 38.58 23.67
N LYS A 983 -28.36 37.74 22.74
CA LYS A 983 -28.78 36.36 23.04
C LYS A 983 -27.62 35.41 22.82
N MET A 984 -27.22 34.72 23.89
CA MET A 984 -26.16 33.70 23.86
C MET A 984 -26.78 32.32 24.07
N VAL A 985 -26.74 31.47 23.04
CA VAL A 985 -27.10 30.05 23.19
C VAL A 985 -25.83 29.30 23.58
N VAL A 986 -25.82 28.70 24.76
CA VAL A 986 -24.82 27.69 25.13
C VAL A 986 -25.39 26.35 24.73
N ALA A 987 -24.80 25.75 23.69
CA ALA A 987 -25.04 24.38 23.28
C ALA A 987 -23.68 23.72 23.13
N ARG A 988 -23.31 22.94 24.15
CA ARG A 988 -22.24 21.94 24.12
C ARG A 988 -22.79 20.65 23.54
#